data_AF-A0A845U633-F1
#
_entry.id   AF-A0A845U633-F1
#
_cell.length_a   1.000
_cell.length_b   1.000
_cell.length_c   1.000
_cell.angle_alpha   90.00
_cell.angle_beta   90.00
_cell.angle_gamma   90.00
#
_symmetry.space_group_name_H-M   'P 1'
#
loop_
_entity.id
_entity.type
_entity.pdbx_description
1 polymer ?
#
loop_
_entity_poly.entity_id
_entity_poly.type
_entity_poly.pdbx_seq_one_letter_code
_entity_poly.pdbx_strand_id
1 'polypeptide(L)'
;MSVSLSGLVSGINVQQLISNLSAAYQQPIMVLESQQQSYQTTLSAWGTLQSSLSSLQSSMSSLQNLSSVNNRSVSLSNNNAATATVSANAATGSYSLSNMVLAQSQSIYSQDFSSASSGAVGTGTLQIQVGSGAVTNVVIGSGNNTLDGIASAINKANTGVNAAVVYDGTGYRLTLTGTSTGANSAFSVTTSGATGSLANLSYSSGSSGGSGMTLSQAAQNAGVSINGLAVTSASNTISGAIPGVSLNLLQASGSTTLQVSANNSAFVGAVQSFTTAFNQTMGTINQLTAYNAQAGSGGPLLGDASVQGLRTQLLNLISGQGVGVASGSAYNSLGSVGLGLTSSGTISLNTSTLSTALNSDFNNVAGLFGQVGSTSNANVQYVGAGSATQAGTYALNVSQAATQATVSGSAAVPASGIAQSESLTISSGASSVVVSLASGSSLATIVNTINDTLQQSGVTGLTASNQNGYLELRSSAYGSAQSFSVVSNVAAGASGTGIGTSSLAASGTDVVGTVNAETTSGAGQNLTVTGPGNALGLQLLVTGSTTGNLGTVTVSQGLYQQMNGLLTQALNSQNGFVAAAQNGIASSINGLSAQITTLQQSASNQTALLTQQFAAMQSQLSQLQSIGQYLNAFYTSTSNSNPTSG
;
A
#
# COMPACT_ATOMS: atom_id res chain seq x y z
N MET A 1 -33.14 96.69 35.57
CA MET A 1 -33.28 96.22 34.18
C MET A 1 -33.84 94.82 34.22
N SER A 2 -35.13 94.71 33.96
CA SER A 2 -35.91 93.47 33.92
C SER A 2 -35.42 92.60 32.77
N VAL A 3 -35.04 91.37 33.10
CA VAL A 3 -34.75 90.31 32.15
C VAL A 3 -36.05 90.01 31.39
N SER A 4 -36.11 90.44 30.13
CA SER A 4 -37.19 90.08 29.22
C SER A 4 -37.03 88.61 28.84
N LEU A 5 -38.03 87.83 29.19
CA LEU A 5 -38.25 86.44 28.82
C LEU A 5 -38.58 86.38 27.31
N SER A 6 -37.58 86.64 26.47
CA SER A 6 -37.65 86.57 25.01
C SER A 6 -36.78 85.41 24.54
N GLY A 7 -37.39 84.23 24.39
CA GLY A 7 -36.66 83.02 23.98
C GLY A 7 -37.47 81.72 23.96
N LEU A 8 -38.71 81.70 24.47
CA LEU A 8 -39.57 80.51 24.53
C LEU A 8 -40.31 80.18 23.21
N VAL A 9 -40.03 80.91 22.13
CA VAL A 9 -40.48 80.62 20.75
C VAL A 9 -39.24 80.54 19.84
N SER A 10 -38.31 79.65 20.15
CA SER A 10 -37.29 79.24 19.17
C SER A 10 -37.63 77.83 18.73
N GLY A 11 -37.74 77.64 17.42
CA GLY A 11 -38.03 76.37 16.75
C GLY A 11 -36.90 75.35 16.93
N ILE A 12 -36.67 74.92 18.16
CA ILE A 12 -35.86 73.74 18.44
C ILE A 12 -36.68 72.56 17.91
N ASN A 13 -36.28 72.08 16.73
CA ASN A 13 -36.76 70.82 16.20
C ASN A 13 -36.16 69.71 17.07
N VAL A 14 -36.85 69.39 18.16
CA VAL A 14 -36.38 68.44 19.18
C VAL A 14 -36.20 67.04 18.58
N GLN A 15 -36.99 66.71 17.56
CA GLN A 15 -36.80 65.47 16.80
C GLN A 15 -35.44 65.46 16.09
N GLN A 16 -35.01 66.58 15.50
CA GLN A 16 -33.65 66.73 14.96
C GLN A 16 -32.57 66.68 16.04
N LEU A 17 -32.79 67.25 17.23
CA LEU A 17 -31.80 67.19 18.32
C LEU A 17 -31.60 65.76 18.83
N ILE A 18 -32.70 65.02 19.06
CA ILE A 18 -32.67 63.61 19.44
C ILE A 18 -32.02 62.77 18.32
N SER A 19 -32.34 63.06 17.05
CA SER A 19 -31.72 62.39 15.90
C SER A 19 -30.22 62.69 15.74
N ASN A 20 -29.80 63.94 15.98
CA ASN A 20 -28.38 64.32 15.92
C ASN A 20 -27.58 63.68 17.05
N LEU A 21 -28.19 63.58 18.24
CA LEU A 21 -27.56 62.97 19.39
C LEU A 21 -27.52 61.44 19.28
N SER A 22 -28.58 60.80 18.77
CA SER A 22 -28.56 59.37 18.48
C SER A 22 -27.55 59.02 17.37
N ALA A 23 -27.41 59.87 16.35
CA ALA A 23 -26.37 59.74 15.33
C ALA A 23 -24.96 59.88 15.91
N ALA A 24 -24.74 60.80 16.88
CA ALA A 24 -23.46 60.93 17.58
C ALA A 24 -23.11 59.67 18.39
N TYR A 25 -24.11 59.02 19.00
CA TYR A 25 -23.92 57.74 19.69
C TYR A 25 -23.66 56.55 18.74
N GLN A 26 -24.09 56.62 17.47
CA GLN A 26 -23.83 55.58 16.46
C GLN A 26 -22.40 55.61 15.89
N GLN A 27 -21.74 56.76 15.85
CA GLN A 27 -20.37 56.88 15.32
C GLN A 27 -19.37 55.88 15.92
N PRO A 28 -19.23 55.74 17.25
CA PRO A 28 -18.30 54.77 17.83
C PRO A 28 -18.71 53.32 17.54
N ILE A 29 -20.01 53.03 17.41
CA ILE A 29 -20.51 51.70 17.05
C ILE A 29 -20.07 51.35 15.63
N MET A 30 -20.26 52.25 14.66
CA MET A 30 -19.84 52.03 13.27
C MET A 30 -18.33 51.78 13.13
N VAL A 31 -17.50 52.44 13.95
CA VAL A 31 -16.06 52.19 13.96
C VAL A 31 -15.74 50.78 14.45
N LEU A 32 -16.38 50.33 15.54
CA LEU A 32 -16.19 48.97 16.06
C LEU A 32 -16.76 47.90 15.12
N GLU A 33 -17.90 48.15 14.47
CA GLU A 33 -18.48 47.28 13.45
C GLU A 33 -17.54 47.15 12.23
N SER A 34 -16.94 48.26 11.79
CA SER A 34 -15.93 48.25 10.73
C SER A 34 -14.68 47.45 11.14
N GLN A 35 -14.23 47.60 12.40
CA GLN A 35 -13.12 46.81 12.94
C GLN A 35 -13.46 45.31 13.04
N GLN A 36 -14.67 44.98 13.48
CA GLN A 36 -15.16 43.61 13.56
C GLN A 36 -15.22 42.98 12.15
N GLN A 37 -15.71 43.70 11.15
CA GLN A 37 -15.75 43.25 9.76
C GLN A 37 -14.33 43.01 9.21
N SER A 38 -13.36 43.87 9.59
CA SER A 38 -11.95 43.67 9.26
C SER A 38 -11.42 42.35 9.86
N TYR A 39 -11.65 42.10 11.15
CA TYR A 39 -11.25 40.85 11.79
C TYR A 39 -11.96 39.61 11.22
N GLN A 40 -13.24 39.73 10.83
CA GLN A 40 -13.95 38.64 10.16
C GLN A 40 -13.33 38.30 8.79
N THR A 41 -12.85 39.32 8.07
CA THR A 41 -12.10 39.16 6.81
C THR A 41 -10.76 38.47 7.06
N THR A 42 -10.01 38.90 8.09
CA THR A 42 -8.74 38.26 8.49
C THR A 42 -8.95 36.81 8.93
N LEU A 43 -10.00 36.51 9.69
CA LEU A 43 -10.35 35.15 10.09
C LEU A 43 -10.65 34.26 8.88
N SER A 44 -11.41 34.79 7.91
CA SER A 44 -11.70 34.09 6.66
C SER A 44 -10.44 33.82 5.84
N ALA A 45 -9.52 34.79 5.79
CA ALA A 45 -8.22 34.65 5.14
C ALA A 45 -7.36 33.54 5.78
N TRP A 46 -7.34 33.44 7.12
CA TRP A 46 -6.69 32.31 7.82
C TRP A 46 -7.34 30.97 7.48
N GLY A 47 -8.67 30.91 7.38
CA GLY A 47 -9.38 29.70 6.92
C GLY A 47 -9.02 29.28 5.50
N THR A 48 -8.85 30.24 4.57
CA THR A 48 -8.36 29.98 3.22
C THR A 48 -6.92 29.47 3.23
N LEU A 49 -6.04 30.08 4.02
CA LEU A 49 -4.65 29.63 4.16
C LEU A 49 -4.58 28.21 4.74
N GLN A 50 -5.34 27.93 5.80
CA GLN A 50 -5.44 26.60 6.41
C GLN A 50 -5.87 25.55 5.38
N SER A 51 -6.92 25.83 4.61
CA SER A 51 -7.44 24.91 3.58
C SER A 51 -6.40 24.63 2.50
N SER A 52 -5.65 25.67 2.09
CA SER A 52 -4.58 25.55 1.10
C SER A 52 -3.40 24.71 1.63
N LEU A 53 -2.99 24.92 2.88
CA LEU A 53 -1.94 24.13 3.54
C LEU A 53 -2.34 22.67 3.73
N SER A 54 -3.58 22.39 4.12
CA SER A 54 -4.11 21.02 4.23
C SER A 54 -4.17 20.32 2.87
N SER A 55 -4.48 21.06 1.80
CA SER A 55 -4.47 20.53 0.43
C SER A 55 -3.05 20.19 -0.02
N LEU A 56 -2.07 21.06 0.28
CA LEU A 56 -0.65 20.78 0.04
C LEU A 56 -0.19 19.53 0.81
N GLN A 57 -0.52 19.45 2.11
CA GLN A 57 -0.20 18.28 2.93
C GLN A 57 -0.78 16.98 2.35
N SER A 58 -2.03 17.02 1.90
CA SER A 58 -2.70 15.86 1.30
C SER A 58 -2.01 15.44 -0.01
N SER A 59 -1.67 16.39 -0.88
CA SER A 59 -1.00 16.10 -2.16
C SER A 59 0.36 15.41 -1.99
N MET A 60 1.07 15.74 -0.90
CA MET A 60 2.37 15.18 -0.56
C MET A 60 2.32 13.73 -0.11
N SER A 61 1.18 13.22 0.39
CA SER A 61 1.08 11.82 0.86
C SER A 61 1.50 10.80 -0.21
N SER A 62 1.26 11.11 -1.48
CA SER A 62 1.70 10.31 -2.64
C SER A 62 3.23 10.19 -2.77
N LEU A 63 3.99 11.13 -2.20
CA LEU A 63 5.45 11.15 -2.19
C LEU A 63 6.07 10.47 -0.96
N GLN A 64 5.25 9.96 -0.02
CA GLN A 64 5.74 9.37 1.22
C GLN A 64 6.53 8.07 0.99
N ASN A 65 5.90 7.10 0.30
CA ASN A 65 6.43 5.74 0.13
C ASN A 65 6.63 5.43 -1.37
N LEU A 66 7.57 6.13 -1.98
CA LEU A 66 7.87 5.99 -3.41
C LEU A 66 8.48 4.62 -3.78
N SER A 67 9.05 3.89 -2.81
CA SER A 67 9.51 2.51 -2.98
C SER A 67 8.38 1.49 -3.13
N SER A 68 7.13 1.84 -2.76
CA SER A 68 5.95 0.98 -2.98
C SER A 68 5.43 1.05 -4.43
N VAL A 69 5.80 2.10 -5.16
CA VAL A 69 5.48 2.28 -6.58
C VAL A 69 6.49 1.48 -7.39
N ASN A 70 6.04 0.39 -8.01
CA ASN A 70 6.87 -0.40 -8.90
C ASN A 70 7.38 0.46 -10.06
N ASN A 71 8.65 0.86 -10.00
CA ASN A 71 9.31 1.71 -10.99
C ASN A 71 9.83 0.89 -12.19
N ARG A 72 9.43 -0.38 -12.31
CA ARG A 72 9.73 -1.22 -13.47
C ARG A 72 8.45 -1.49 -14.25
N SER A 73 8.58 -1.49 -15.56
CA SER A 73 7.60 -2.06 -16.48
C SER A 73 8.23 -3.19 -17.26
N VAL A 74 7.38 -4.09 -17.72
CA VAL A 74 7.77 -5.13 -18.66
C VAL A 74 6.84 -5.02 -19.87
N SER A 75 7.43 -5.10 -21.06
CA SER A 75 6.71 -5.16 -22.33
C SER A 75 7.26 -6.32 -23.13
N LEU A 76 6.39 -7.02 -23.85
CA LEU A 76 6.79 -8.07 -24.77
C LEU A 76 6.43 -7.66 -26.20
N SER A 77 7.27 -8.02 -27.18
CA SER A 77 6.97 -7.76 -28.59
C SER A 77 5.80 -8.60 -29.12
N ASN A 78 5.49 -9.70 -28.44
CA ASN A 78 4.36 -10.60 -28.72
C ASN A 78 3.76 -11.11 -27.39
N ASN A 79 2.61 -10.53 -27.00
CA ASN A 79 1.88 -10.90 -25.78
C ASN A 79 1.04 -12.18 -25.92
N ASN A 80 0.86 -12.70 -27.13
CA ASN A 80 0.17 -13.98 -27.33
C ASN A 80 1.10 -15.16 -27.02
N ALA A 81 2.42 -14.96 -27.16
CA ALA A 81 3.40 -16.00 -26.85
C ALA A 81 3.62 -16.18 -25.35
N ALA A 82 3.69 -15.07 -24.60
CA ALA A 82 3.89 -15.07 -23.16
C ALA A 82 3.43 -13.75 -22.53
N THR A 83 3.19 -13.78 -21.23
CA THR A 83 3.05 -12.59 -20.37
C THR A 83 4.12 -12.59 -19.30
N ALA A 84 4.41 -11.43 -18.73
CA ALA A 84 5.39 -11.32 -17.65
C ALA A 84 4.94 -10.31 -16.59
N THR A 85 5.35 -10.54 -15.36
CA THR A 85 5.29 -9.57 -14.28
C THR A 85 6.71 -9.26 -13.81
N VAL A 86 6.91 -8.05 -13.31
CA VAL A 86 8.23 -7.55 -12.91
C VAL A 86 8.14 -6.89 -11.55
N SER A 87 9.15 -7.11 -10.72
CA SER A 87 9.31 -6.44 -9.42
C SER A 87 10.09 -5.12 -9.57
N ALA A 88 9.98 -4.23 -8.59
CA ALA A 88 10.65 -2.91 -8.60
C ALA A 88 12.18 -2.97 -8.73
N ASN A 89 12.76 -4.15 -8.47
CA ASN A 89 14.21 -4.33 -8.38
C ASN A 89 14.77 -5.13 -9.57
N ALA A 90 13.93 -5.47 -10.56
CA ALA A 90 14.41 -6.15 -11.76
C ALA A 90 15.34 -5.23 -12.55
N ALA A 91 16.48 -5.76 -12.99
CA ALA A 91 17.40 -5.02 -13.83
C ALA A 91 16.75 -4.68 -15.19
N THR A 92 16.94 -3.44 -15.64
CA THR A 92 16.51 -3.04 -16.99
C THR A 92 17.34 -3.76 -18.03
N GLY A 93 16.68 -4.23 -19.08
CA GLY A 93 17.35 -5.01 -20.11
C GLY A 93 16.37 -5.65 -21.08
N SER A 94 16.92 -6.16 -22.16
CA SER A 94 16.19 -6.90 -23.18
C SER A 94 16.57 -8.38 -23.12
N TYR A 95 15.57 -9.25 -23.18
CA TYR A 95 15.73 -10.70 -23.13
C TYR A 95 15.00 -11.31 -24.32
N SER A 96 15.74 -12.02 -25.18
CA SER A 96 15.16 -12.80 -26.26
C SER A 96 14.62 -14.12 -25.70
N LEU A 97 13.33 -14.36 -25.91
CA LEU A 97 12.65 -15.59 -25.53
C LEU A 97 12.30 -16.38 -26.79
N SER A 98 12.81 -17.59 -26.91
CA SER A 98 12.56 -18.49 -28.05
C SER A 98 12.38 -19.93 -27.60
N ASN A 99 12.02 -20.80 -28.54
CA ASN A 99 11.84 -22.24 -28.33
C ASN A 99 10.90 -22.56 -27.15
N MET A 100 9.79 -21.82 -27.06
CA MET A 100 8.83 -22.00 -25.98
C MET A 100 8.11 -23.34 -26.10
N VAL A 101 8.05 -24.07 -25.00
CA VAL A 101 7.28 -25.31 -24.84
C VAL A 101 6.38 -25.12 -23.63
N LEU A 102 5.10 -25.49 -23.76
CA LEU A 102 4.14 -25.41 -22.66
C LEU A 102 4.21 -26.68 -21.81
N ALA A 103 4.11 -26.54 -20.50
CA ALA A 103 3.89 -27.65 -19.60
C ALA A 103 2.50 -28.27 -19.91
N GLN A 104 2.45 -29.59 -20.02
CA GLN A 104 1.21 -30.34 -20.25
C GLN A 104 1.02 -31.36 -19.12
N SER A 105 -0.23 -31.61 -18.77
CA SER A 105 -0.60 -32.72 -17.91
C SER A 105 -0.84 -33.97 -18.76
N GLN A 106 -0.66 -35.14 -18.15
CA GLN A 106 -0.94 -36.38 -18.86
C GLN A 106 -2.46 -36.57 -19.01
N SER A 107 -2.89 -37.11 -20.15
CA SER A 107 -4.26 -37.58 -20.36
C SER A 107 -4.27 -38.93 -21.05
N ILE A 108 -5.12 -39.83 -20.56
CA ILE A 108 -5.36 -41.16 -21.14
C ILE A 108 -6.85 -41.42 -21.27
N TYR A 109 -7.25 -42.31 -22.18
CA TYR A 109 -8.65 -42.70 -22.36
C TYR A 109 -8.82 -44.20 -22.60
N SER A 110 -9.95 -44.76 -22.18
CA SER A 110 -10.27 -46.18 -22.34
C SER A 110 -10.68 -46.55 -23.77
N GLN A 111 -10.78 -47.85 -24.03
CA GLN A 111 -11.64 -48.40 -25.08
C GLN A 111 -13.10 -47.90 -24.94
N ASP A 112 -13.91 -48.11 -25.98
CA ASP A 112 -15.32 -47.76 -25.99
C ASP A 112 -16.17 -48.69 -25.12
N PHE A 113 -17.22 -48.12 -24.54
CA PHE A 113 -18.26 -48.81 -23.81
C PHE A 113 -19.64 -48.37 -24.32
N SER A 114 -20.63 -49.26 -24.24
CA SER A 114 -21.97 -49.01 -24.74
C SER A 114 -22.81 -48.05 -23.88
N SER A 115 -22.44 -47.84 -22.61
CA SER A 115 -23.17 -46.97 -21.69
C SER A 115 -22.26 -46.44 -20.57
N ALA A 116 -22.55 -45.20 -20.13
CA ALA A 116 -21.88 -44.57 -18.98
C ALA A 116 -22.40 -45.08 -17.62
N SER A 117 -23.72 -45.28 -17.53
CA SER A 117 -24.44 -45.48 -16.27
C SER A 117 -25.04 -46.88 -16.12
N SER A 118 -25.04 -47.70 -17.18
CA SER A 118 -25.57 -49.05 -17.19
C SER A 118 -24.54 -50.07 -17.69
N GLY A 119 -24.55 -51.26 -17.09
CA GLY A 119 -23.56 -52.31 -17.38
C GLY A 119 -22.33 -52.22 -16.46
N ALA A 120 -21.99 -53.35 -15.85
CA ALA A 120 -20.81 -53.46 -15.00
C ALA A 120 -19.56 -53.55 -15.87
N VAL A 121 -18.62 -52.63 -15.65
CA VAL A 121 -17.26 -52.67 -16.23
C VAL A 121 -16.46 -53.78 -15.57
N GLY A 122 -16.62 -53.96 -14.26
CA GLY A 122 -15.94 -54.98 -13.46
C GLY A 122 -15.71 -54.53 -12.02
N THR A 123 -15.21 -55.43 -11.18
CA THR A 123 -14.85 -55.16 -9.78
C THR A 123 -13.37 -55.45 -9.53
N GLY A 124 -12.78 -54.83 -8.51
CA GLY A 124 -11.37 -54.94 -8.17
C GLY A 124 -10.83 -53.65 -7.55
N THR A 125 -9.51 -53.48 -7.55
CA THR A 125 -8.85 -52.24 -7.09
C THR A 125 -8.07 -51.62 -8.24
N LEU A 126 -8.35 -50.35 -8.54
CA LEU A 126 -7.50 -49.52 -9.38
C LEU A 126 -6.40 -48.91 -8.50
N GLN A 127 -5.16 -49.03 -8.94
CA GLN A 127 -3.98 -48.52 -8.25
C GLN A 127 -3.43 -47.37 -9.08
N ILE A 128 -3.64 -46.15 -8.61
CA ILE A 128 -3.23 -44.93 -9.32
C ILE A 128 -1.97 -44.40 -8.66
N GLN A 129 -0.93 -44.19 -9.46
CA GLN A 129 0.32 -43.58 -9.02
C GLN A 129 0.64 -42.40 -9.91
N VAL A 130 0.73 -41.21 -9.32
CA VAL A 130 1.17 -39.99 -10.02
C VAL A 130 2.65 -39.76 -9.76
N GLY A 131 3.38 -39.57 -10.85
CA GLY A 131 4.83 -39.47 -10.88
C GLY A 131 5.45 -40.67 -10.22
N SER A 132 6.19 -40.37 -9.17
CA SER A 132 6.82 -41.39 -8.34
C SER A 132 6.22 -41.43 -6.94
N GLY A 133 5.12 -40.72 -6.71
CA GLY A 133 4.40 -40.63 -5.44
C GLY A 133 3.79 -41.95 -4.94
N ALA A 134 3.09 -41.89 -3.81
CA ALA A 134 2.43 -43.07 -3.23
C ALA A 134 1.34 -43.65 -4.14
N VAL A 135 1.24 -44.97 -4.20
CA VAL A 135 0.14 -45.67 -4.89
C VAL A 135 -1.15 -45.48 -4.10
N THR A 136 -2.17 -44.92 -4.73
CA THR A 136 -3.51 -44.78 -4.15
C THR A 136 -4.45 -45.86 -4.66
N ASN A 137 -5.04 -46.60 -3.73
CA ASN A 137 -5.98 -47.69 -4.03
C ASN A 137 -7.41 -47.16 -4.11
N VAL A 138 -8.04 -47.33 -5.27
CA VAL A 138 -9.46 -47.01 -5.52
C VAL A 138 -10.23 -48.31 -5.67
N VAL A 139 -11.06 -48.62 -4.67
CA VAL A 139 -11.83 -49.87 -4.64
C VAL A 139 -13.10 -49.73 -5.49
N ILE A 140 -13.27 -50.63 -6.45
CA ILE A 140 -14.43 -50.74 -7.33
C ILE A 140 -15.20 -52.02 -6.94
N GLY A 141 -16.32 -51.84 -6.25
CA GLY A 141 -17.27 -52.88 -5.87
C GLY A 141 -18.55 -52.86 -6.72
N SER A 142 -19.51 -53.70 -6.37
CA SER A 142 -20.78 -53.82 -7.09
C SER A 142 -21.64 -52.54 -7.08
N GLY A 143 -21.42 -51.64 -6.12
CA GLY A 143 -22.16 -50.37 -6.01
C GLY A 143 -21.61 -49.23 -6.86
N ASN A 144 -20.42 -49.36 -7.46
CA ASN A 144 -19.76 -48.31 -8.23
C ASN A 144 -19.02 -48.83 -9.48
N ASN A 145 -19.41 -49.99 -10.01
CA ASN A 145 -18.76 -50.67 -11.14
C ASN A 145 -19.24 -50.23 -12.53
N THR A 146 -19.98 -49.12 -12.65
CA THR A 146 -20.30 -48.46 -13.93
C THR A 146 -19.21 -47.43 -14.27
N LEU A 147 -19.15 -46.91 -15.50
CA LEU A 147 -18.15 -45.88 -15.83
C LEU A 147 -18.33 -44.61 -14.97
N ASP A 148 -19.58 -44.17 -14.77
CA ASP A 148 -19.88 -43.03 -13.88
C ASP A 148 -19.49 -43.31 -12.42
N GLY A 149 -19.71 -44.55 -11.97
CA GLY A 149 -19.33 -45.01 -10.64
C GLY A 149 -17.82 -45.01 -10.44
N ILE A 150 -17.07 -45.50 -11.43
CA ILE A 150 -15.61 -45.53 -11.43
C ILE A 150 -15.04 -44.11 -11.47
N ALA A 151 -15.53 -43.25 -12.37
CA ALA A 151 -15.08 -41.86 -12.45
C ALA A 151 -15.32 -41.13 -11.12
N SER A 152 -16.50 -41.32 -10.53
CA SER A 152 -16.82 -40.76 -9.21
C SER A 152 -15.92 -41.29 -8.09
N ALA A 153 -15.58 -42.59 -8.11
CA ALA A 153 -14.70 -43.20 -7.13
C ALA A 153 -13.27 -42.64 -7.22
N ILE A 154 -12.75 -42.45 -8.43
CA ILE A 154 -11.41 -41.89 -8.66
C ILE A 154 -11.35 -40.43 -8.18
N ASN A 155 -12.34 -39.61 -8.55
CA ASN A 155 -12.41 -38.21 -8.14
C ASN A 155 -12.54 -38.06 -6.61
N LYS A 156 -13.30 -38.94 -5.95
CA LYS A 156 -13.43 -38.96 -4.48
C LYS A 156 -12.15 -39.37 -3.76
N ALA A 157 -11.31 -40.19 -4.40
CA ALA A 157 -10.06 -40.67 -3.82
C ALA A 157 -8.93 -39.64 -3.85
N ASN A 158 -9.10 -38.48 -4.51
CA ASN A 158 -8.12 -37.39 -4.59
C ASN A 158 -6.71 -37.84 -5.00
N THR A 159 -6.64 -38.73 -6.00
CA THR A 159 -5.41 -39.41 -6.43
C THR A 159 -4.42 -38.53 -7.21
N GLY A 160 -4.68 -37.22 -7.37
CA GLY A 160 -3.93 -36.36 -8.31
C GLY A 160 -4.34 -36.52 -9.78
N VAL A 161 -5.39 -37.30 -10.06
CA VAL A 161 -5.97 -37.51 -11.38
C VAL A 161 -7.47 -37.25 -11.33
N ASN A 162 -7.99 -36.50 -12.30
CA ASN A 162 -9.41 -36.29 -12.54
C ASN A 162 -9.93 -37.29 -13.57
N ALA A 163 -11.06 -37.91 -13.27
CA ALA A 163 -11.75 -38.83 -14.15
C ALA A 163 -13.05 -38.21 -14.70
N ALA A 164 -13.34 -38.44 -15.99
CA ALA A 164 -14.60 -38.06 -16.62
C ALA A 164 -15.05 -39.14 -17.62
N VAL A 165 -16.35 -39.19 -17.90
CA VAL A 165 -16.90 -40.04 -18.95
C VAL A 165 -17.27 -39.18 -20.14
N VAL A 166 -16.70 -39.47 -21.31
CA VAL A 166 -16.90 -38.70 -22.54
C VAL A 166 -17.59 -39.58 -23.58
N TYR A 167 -18.66 -39.08 -24.20
CA TYR A 167 -19.27 -39.71 -25.36
C TYR A 167 -18.57 -39.22 -26.63
N ASP A 168 -17.97 -40.13 -27.40
CA ASP A 168 -17.16 -39.79 -28.58
C ASP A 168 -17.97 -39.75 -29.89
N GLY A 169 -19.29 -39.91 -29.81
CA GLY A 169 -20.20 -40.02 -30.96
C GLY A 169 -20.56 -41.47 -31.31
N THR A 170 -19.79 -42.45 -30.83
CA THR A 170 -19.99 -43.88 -31.07
C THR A 170 -20.16 -44.70 -29.79
N GLY A 171 -19.51 -44.29 -28.71
CA GLY A 171 -19.58 -44.93 -27.41
C GLY A 171 -19.06 -44.03 -26.29
N TYR A 172 -19.08 -44.54 -25.07
CA TYR A 172 -18.62 -43.86 -23.87
C TYR A 172 -17.19 -44.29 -23.53
N ARG A 173 -16.32 -43.33 -23.19
CA ARG A 173 -14.94 -43.58 -22.76
C ARG A 173 -14.68 -42.94 -21.41
N LEU A 174 -13.99 -43.67 -20.54
CA LEU A 174 -13.40 -43.08 -19.34
C LEU A 174 -12.13 -42.33 -19.75
N THR A 175 -12.07 -41.04 -19.46
CA THR A 175 -10.87 -40.22 -19.61
C THR A 175 -10.30 -39.92 -18.22
N LEU A 176 -8.98 -39.97 -18.12
CA LEU A 176 -8.23 -39.67 -16.92
C LEU A 176 -7.20 -38.61 -17.27
N THR A 177 -7.19 -37.50 -16.53
CA THR A 177 -6.30 -36.37 -16.77
C THR A 177 -5.63 -35.98 -15.45
N GLY A 178 -4.30 -35.85 -15.48
CA GLY A 178 -3.54 -35.40 -14.32
C GLY A 178 -3.90 -33.96 -13.94
N THR A 179 -3.94 -33.67 -12.65
CA THR A 179 -4.27 -32.31 -12.15
C THR A 179 -3.09 -31.34 -12.24
N SER A 180 -1.87 -31.86 -12.37
CA SER A 180 -0.63 -31.10 -12.46
C SER A 180 0.06 -31.31 -13.81
N THR A 181 0.74 -30.28 -14.29
CA THR A 181 1.58 -30.33 -15.48
C THR A 181 3.03 -30.70 -15.11
N GLY A 182 3.87 -30.92 -16.11
CA GLY A 182 5.28 -31.27 -15.90
C GLY A 182 5.54 -32.77 -16.09
N ALA A 183 6.72 -33.12 -16.59
CA ALA A 183 7.10 -34.49 -16.93
C ALA A 183 7.03 -35.45 -15.72
N ASN A 184 7.32 -34.95 -14.52
CA ASN A 184 7.23 -35.72 -13.28
C ASN A 184 5.79 -35.98 -12.84
N SER A 185 4.80 -35.27 -13.38
CA SER A 185 3.37 -35.46 -13.07
C SER A 185 2.71 -36.57 -13.91
N ALA A 186 3.49 -37.33 -14.69
CA ALA A 186 3.02 -38.48 -15.45
C ALA A 186 2.44 -39.55 -14.51
N PHE A 187 1.31 -40.17 -14.83
CA PHE A 187 0.68 -41.15 -13.93
C PHE A 187 0.54 -42.52 -14.57
N SER A 188 0.43 -43.54 -13.72
CA SER A 188 0.10 -44.90 -14.10
C SER A 188 -1.15 -45.39 -13.38
N VAL A 189 -1.84 -46.32 -14.01
CA VAL A 189 -3.01 -47.01 -13.47
C VAL A 189 -2.76 -48.49 -13.62
N THR A 190 -2.64 -49.21 -12.51
CA THR A 190 -2.58 -50.67 -12.52
C THR A 190 -3.83 -51.22 -11.84
N THR A 191 -4.04 -52.54 -11.94
CA THR A 191 -5.20 -53.19 -11.32
C THR A 191 -4.76 -54.35 -10.45
N SER A 192 -5.51 -54.59 -9.37
CA SER A 192 -5.37 -55.76 -8.52
C SER A 192 -6.73 -56.40 -8.28
N GLY A 193 -6.81 -57.72 -8.45
CA GLY A 193 -8.06 -58.48 -8.33
C GLY A 193 -9.15 -58.06 -9.31
N ALA A 194 -8.77 -57.49 -10.47
CA ALA A 194 -9.73 -57.00 -11.46
C ALA A 194 -10.48 -58.14 -12.16
N THR A 195 -11.77 -57.92 -12.36
CA THR A 195 -12.70 -58.78 -13.11
C THR A 195 -13.29 -58.01 -14.28
N GLY A 196 -13.80 -58.71 -15.29
CA GLY A 196 -14.41 -58.09 -16.47
C GLY A 196 -13.45 -57.16 -17.22
N SER A 197 -13.98 -56.06 -17.75
CA SER A 197 -13.23 -55.04 -18.49
C SER A 197 -12.48 -54.06 -17.60
N LEU A 198 -12.53 -54.19 -16.27
CA LEU A 198 -11.80 -53.31 -15.36
C LEU A 198 -10.28 -53.41 -15.57
N ALA A 199 -9.76 -54.59 -15.92
CA ALA A 199 -8.35 -54.80 -16.25
C ALA A 199 -7.89 -53.94 -17.46
N ASN A 200 -8.82 -53.61 -18.37
CA ASN A 200 -8.55 -52.78 -19.55
C ASN A 200 -8.50 -51.28 -19.21
N LEU A 201 -8.73 -50.89 -17.95
CA LEU A 201 -8.49 -49.52 -17.48
C LEU A 201 -7.05 -49.31 -16.95
N SER A 202 -6.15 -50.23 -17.25
CA SER A 202 -4.74 -50.12 -16.89
C SER A 202 -3.95 -49.30 -17.93
N TYR A 203 -2.96 -48.56 -17.43
CA TYR A 203 -1.99 -47.79 -18.19
C TYR A 203 -0.67 -47.73 -17.43
N SER A 204 0.44 -48.08 -18.08
CA SER A 204 1.78 -47.87 -17.54
C SER A 204 2.71 -47.42 -18.66
N SER A 205 3.46 -46.35 -18.45
CA SER A 205 4.51 -45.92 -19.36
C SER A 205 5.71 -46.88 -19.23
N GLY A 206 6.02 -47.63 -20.29
CA GLY A 206 7.22 -48.48 -20.36
C GLY A 206 7.09 -49.96 -19.97
N SER A 207 5.89 -50.45 -19.66
CA SER A 207 5.68 -51.88 -19.33
C SER A 207 5.28 -52.72 -20.54
N SER A 208 5.85 -53.92 -20.67
CA SER A 208 5.56 -54.92 -21.74
C SER A 208 4.24 -55.69 -21.55
N GLY A 209 3.46 -55.38 -20.51
CA GLY A 209 2.11 -55.89 -20.28
C GLY A 209 1.09 -54.87 -20.79
N GLY A 210 0.29 -55.25 -21.78
CA GLY A 210 -0.52 -54.34 -22.60
C GLY A 210 -1.32 -53.30 -21.82
N SER A 211 -1.12 -52.01 -22.17
CA SER A 211 -1.96 -50.91 -21.72
C SER A 211 -3.35 -51.02 -22.35
N GLY A 212 -4.40 -51.13 -21.53
CA GLY A 212 -5.79 -51.12 -21.99
C GLY A 212 -6.34 -49.73 -22.27
N MET A 213 -5.70 -48.69 -21.72
CA MET A 213 -5.97 -47.29 -22.05
C MET A 213 -4.90 -46.70 -22.98
N THR A 214 -5.33 -45.75 -23.81
CA THR A 214 -4.49 -45.07 -24.79
C THR A 214 -4.03 -43.71 -24.27
N LEU A 215 -2.76 -43.37 -24.46
CA LEU A 215 -2.20 -42.05 -24.15
C LEU A 215 -2.64 -41.04 -25.21
N SER A 216 -3.45 -40.05 -24.83
CA SER A 216 -3.83 -38.92 -25.70
C SER A 216 -2.87 -37.74 -25.55
N GLN A 217 -2.32 -37.52 -24.35
CA GLN A 217 -1.38 -36.43 -24.08
C GLN A 217 -0.34 -36.87 -23.04
N ALA A 218 0.94 -36.68 -23.35
CA ALA A 218 2.02 -36.94 -22.41
C ALA A 218 2.18 -35.76 -21.44
N ALA A 219 2.49 -36.06 -20.18
CA ALA A 219 2.97 -35.05 -19.25
C ALA A 219 4.33 -34.51 -19.72
N GLN A 220 4.48 -33.19 -19.77
CA GLN A 220 5.73 -32.55 -20.19
C GLN A 220 5.99 -31.26 -19.42
N ASN A 221 7.28 -30.92 -19.24
CA ASN A 221 7.69 -29.65 -18.65
C ASN A 221 7.52 -28.50 -19.63
N ALA A 222 7.31 -27.30 -19.08
CA ALA A 222 7.51 -26.08 -19.83
C ALA A 222 9.01 -25.86 -20.09
N GLY A 223 9.30 -25.18 -21.19
CA GLY A 223 10.65 -24.82 -21.58
C GLY A 223 10.68 -23.47 -22.28
N VAL A 224 11.75 -22.72 -22.09
CA VAL A 224 12.04 -21.50 -22.84
C VAL A 224 13.55 -21.30 -22.96
N SER A 225 14.00 -20.80 -24.10
CA SER A 225 15.37 -20.34 -24.27
C SER A 225 15.43 -18.83 -24.00
N ILE A 226 16.15 -18.43 -22.95
CA ILE A 226 16.35 -17.03 -22.56
C ILE A 226 17.76 -16.63 -23.01
N ASN A 227 17.87 -15.77 -24.01
CA ASN A 227 19.16 -15.38 -24.62
C ASN A 227 20.04 -16.60 -25.01
N GLY A 228 19.42 -17.72 -25.41
CA GLY A 228 20.11 -18.96 -25.76
C GLY A 228 20.27 -19.96 -24.60
N LEU A 229 20.02 -19.55 -23.35
CA LEU A 229 20.05 -20.45 -22.19
C LEU A 229 18.72 -21.20 -22.06
N ALA A 230 18.77 -22.53 -22.13
CA ALA A 230 17.59 -23.37 -21.91
C ALA A 230 17.19 -23.38 -20.44
N VAL A 231 15.93 -23.01 -20.18
CA VAL A 231 15.30 -23.02 -18.85
C VAL A 231 14.08 -23.92 -18.93
N THR A 232 13.91 -24.78 -17.93
CA THR A 232 12.75 -25.68 -17.82
C THR A 232 12.00 -25.43 -16.52
N SER A 233 10.70 -25.70 -16.53
CA SER A 233 9.82 -25.59 -15.35
C SER A 233 8.74 -26.65 -15.41
N ALA A 234 8.29 -27.13 -14.25
CA ALA A 234 7.16 -28.04 -14.19
C ALA A 234 5.84 -27.38 -14.61
N SER A 235 5.76 -26.04 -14.57
CA SER A 235 4.55 -25.27 -14.92
C SER A 235 4.82 -24.22 -16.01
N ASN A 236 3.76 -23.70 -16.63
CA ASN A 236 3.86 -22.60 -17.59
C ASN A 236 4.34 -21.27 -16.95
N THR A 237 4.38 -21.20 -15.62
CA THR A 237 4.98 -20.08 -14.89
C THR A 237 6.44 -20.40 -14.55
N ILE A 238 7.33 -19.52 -14.98
CA ILE A 238 8.78 -19.59 -14.78
C ILE A 238 9.18 -18.37 -13.97
N SER A 239 9.59 -18.60 -12.72
CA SER A 239 10.08 -17.57 -11.80
C SER A 239 11.54 -17.81 -11.47
N GLY A 240 12.31 -16.74 -11.21
CA GLY A 240 13.71 -16.84 -10.77
C GLY A 240 14.74 -17.07 -11.89
N ALA A 241 14.31 -17.40 -13.12
CA ALA A 241 15.19 -17.52 -14.27
C ALA A 241 15.81 -16.17 -14.70
N ILE A 242 15.01 -15.10 -14.60
CA ILE A 242 15.48 -13.71 -14.65
C ILE A 242 15.17 -13.11 -13.27
N PRO A 243 16.17 -12.60 -12.52
CA PRO A 243 15.94 -12.03 -11.20
C PRO A 243 14.86 -10.93 -11.23
N GLY A 244 13.84 -11.08 -10.39
CA GLY A 244 12.76 -10.12 -10.27
C GLY A 244 11.70 -10.15 -11.39
N VAL A 245 11.74 -11.13 -12.30
CA VAL A 245 10.74 -11.35 -13.35
C VAL A 245 10.07 -12.71 -13.18
N SER A 246 8.75 -12.76 -13.36
CA SER A 246 7.97 -13.99 -13.51
C SER A 246 7.37 -14.04 -14.90
N LEU A 247 7.68 -15.10 -15.65
CA LEU A 247 7.24 -15.32 -17.02
C LEU A 247 6.12 -16.36 -17.03
N ASN A 248 5.05 -16.10 -17.76
CA ASN A 248 3.98 -17.06 -18.00
C ASN A 248 3.87 -17.36 -19.49
N LEU A 249 4.16 -18.59 -19.88
CA LEU A 249 4.12 -19.04 -21.27
C LEU A 249 2.67 -19.33 -21.69
N LEU A 250 2.28 -18.82 -22.85
CA LEU A 250 0.91 -18.93 -23.36
C LEU A 250 0.83 -19.71 -24.68
N GLN A 251 1.89 -19.71 -25.48
CA GLN A 251 1.91 -20.37 -26.78
C GLN A 251 3.18 -21.22 -26.98
N ALA A 252 2.98 -22.48 -27.37
CA ALA A 252 4.08 -23.33 -27.82
C ALA A 252 4.69 -22.82 -29.13
N SER A 253 5.99 -23.03 -29.30
CA SER A 253 6.81 -22.53 -30.42
C SER A 253 6.74 -21.01 -30.62
N GLY A 254 6.24 -20.28 -29.62
CA GLY A 254 6.25 -18.82 -29.60
C GLY A 254 7.67 -18.27 -29.49
N SER A 255 7.84 -17.05 -29.97
CA SER A 255 9.01 -16.23 -29.69
C SER A 255 8.57 -14.80 -29.39
N THR A 256 9.32 -14.14 -28.52
CA THR A 256 9.06 -12.75 -28.14
C THR A 256 10.32 -12.14 -27.56
N THR A 257 10.42 -10.82 -27.59
CA THR A 257 11.46 -10.09 -26.87
C THR A 257 10.81 -9.46 -25.65
N LEU A 258 11.30 -9.82 -24.47
CA LEU A 258 10.90 -9.24 -23.20
C LEU A 258 11.81 -8.05 -22.90
N GLN A 259 11.23 -6.86 -22.74
CA GLN A 259 11.93 -5.64 -22.39
C GLN A 259 11.51 -5.21 -20.98
N VAL A 260 12.48 -5.16 -20.07
CA VAL A 260 12.32 -4.52 -18.76
C VAL A 260 12.80 -3.08 -18.88
N SER A 261 11.92 -2.15 -18.53
CA SER A 261 12.16 -0.71 -18.62
C SER A 261 11.84 -0.03 -17.29
N ALA A 262 12.37 1.18 -17.10
CA ALA A 262 11.90 2.03 -16.01
C ALA A 262 10.48 2.53 -16.32
N ASN A 263 9.62 2.58 -15.29
CA ASN A 263 8.29 3.18 -15.35
C ASN A 263 8.19 4.30 -14.30
N ASN A 264 8.47 5.51 -14.76
CA ASN A 264 8.52 6.69 -13.91
C ASN A 264 7.25 7.55 -14.01
N SER A 265 6.23 7.10 -14.76
CA SER A 265 5.03 7.89 -15.07
C SER A 265 4.26 8.31 -13.82
N ALA A 266 4.00 7.37 -12.91
CA ALA A 266 3.33 7.63 -11.65
C ALA A 266 4.13 8.60 -10.76
N PHE A 267 5.46 8.46 -10.74
CA PHE A 267 6.35 9.35 -10.00
C PHE A 267 6.30 10.78 -10.54
N VAL A 268 6.45 10.94 -11.86
CA VAL A 268 6.37 12.25 -12.52
C VAL A 268 5.01 12.89 -12.28
N GLY A 269 3.92 12.11 -12.33
CA GLY A 269 2.58 12.58 -11.99
C GLY A 269 2.47 13.08 -10.56
N ALA A 270 3.01 12.33 -9.58
CA ALA A 270 3.01 12.73 -8.18
C ALA A 270 3.79 14.04 -7.95
N VAL A 271 4.97 14.21 -8.57
CA VAL A 271 5.75 15.45 -8.49
C VAL A 271 5.03 16.62 -9.14
N GLN A 272 4.29 16.40 -10.24
CA GLN A 272 3.49 17.42 -10.90
C GLN A 272 2.27 17.85 -10.05
N SER A 273 1.58 16.90 -9.42
CA SER A 273 0.50 17.19 -8.46
C SER A 273 1.02 17.99 -7.28
N PHE A 274 2.16 17.60 -6.71
CA PHE A 274 2.84 18.36 -5.66
C PHE A 274 3.18 19.79 -6.12
N THR A 275 3.82 19.94 -7.29
CA THR A 275 4.19 21.26 -7.84
C THR A 275 2.96 22.16 -8.00
N THR A 276 1.85 21.60 -8.45
CA THR A 276 0.58 22.32 -8.62
C THR A 276 0.04 22.79 -7.28
N ALA A 277 -0.04 21.91 -6.28
CA ALA A 277 -0.51 22.25 -4.95
C ALA A 277 0.38 23.29 -4.26
N PHE A 278 1.71 23.14 -4.38
CA PHE A 278 2.67 24.12 -3.85
C PHE A 278 2.47 25.50 -4.48
N ASN A 279 2.31 25.56 -5.81
CA ASN A 279 2.07 26.80 -6.52
C ASN A 279 0.75 27.46 -6.13
N GLN A 280 -0.31 26.67 -5.90
CA GLN A 280 -1.57 27.17 -5.38
C GLN A 280 -1.40 27.77 -3.98
N THR A 281 -0.69 27.08 -3.07
CA THR A 281 -0.41 27.59 -1.73
C THR A 281 0.42 28.86 -1.74
N MET A 282 1.49 28.91 -2.54
CA MET A 282 2.28 30.14 -2.70
C MET A 282 1.46 31.26 -3.34
N GLY A 283 0.55 30.94 -4.27
CA GLY A 283 -0.43 31.88 -4.82
C GLY A 283 -1.36 32.46 -3.75
N THR A 284 -1.92 31.61 -2.88
CA THR A 284 -2.75 32.03 -1.74
C THR A 284 -1.96 32.92 -0.79
N ILE A 285 -0.74 32.53 -0.39
CA ILE A 285 0.12 33.33 0.48
C ILE A 285 0.38 34.71 -0.17
N ASN A 286 0.81 34.72 -1.43
CA ASN A 286 1.05 35.95 -2.18
C ASN A 286 -0.19 36.86 -2.20
N GLN A 287 -1.37 36.31 -2.48
CA GLN A 287 -2.62 37.09 -2.53
C GLN A 287 -2.99 37.67 -1.15
N LEU A 288 -2.80 36.91 -0.07
CA LEU A 288 -3.17 37.35 1.28
C LEU A 288 -2.16 38.34 1.88
N THR A 289 -0.91 38.33 1.43
CA THR A 289 0.16 39.19 1.96
C THR A 289 0.61 40.31 1.03
N ALA A 290 0.12 40.40 -0.21
CA ALA A 290 0.55 41.43 -1.15
C ALA A 290 -0.16 42.78 -0.91
N TYR A 291 0.51 43.86 -1.31
CA TYR A 291 -0.12 45.17 -1.43
C TYR A 291 -0.71 45.35 -2.83
N ASN A 292 -1.99 45.72 -2.91
CA ASN A 292 -2.66 46.01 -4.16
C ASN A 292 -2.61 47.53 -4.44
N ALA A 293 -1.70 47.93 -5.33
CA ALA A 293 -1.51 49.34 -5.68
C ALA A 293 -2.72 49.98 -6.38
N GLN A 294 -3.50 49.19 -7.13
CA GLN A 294 -4.68 49.65 -7.85
C GLN A 294 -5.86 49.89 -6.91
N ALA A 295 -6.02 49.05 -5.88
CA ALA A 295 -7.06 49.20 -4.87
C ALA A 295 -6.64 50.10 -3.70
N GLY A 296 -5.35 50.48 -3.62
CA GLY A 296 -4.80 51.25 -2.50
C GLY A 296 -4.87 50.50 -1.16
N SER A 297 -4.93 49.17 -1.17
CA SER A 297 -5.18 48.35 0.01
C SER A 297 -4.25 47.12 0.07
N GLY A 298 -3.87 46.74 1.29
CA GLY A 298 -3.13 45.51 1.56
C GLY A 298 -4.04 44.29 1.61
N GLY A 299 -3.49 43.11 1.29
CA GLY A 299 -4.14 41.84 1.59
C GLY A 299 -4.40 41.68 3.10
N PRO A 300 -5.39 40.86 3.51
CA PRO A 300 -5.80 40.76 4.91
C PRO A 300 -4.73 40.30 5.91
N LEU A 301 -3.63 39.70 5.42
CA LEU A 301 -2.50 39.19 6.20
C LEU A 301 -1.19 39.95 5.88
N LEU A 302 -1.28 41.12 5.24
CA LEU A 302 -0.10 41.96 4.98
C LEU A 302 0.60 42.31 6.30
N GLY A 303 1.89 41.99 6.39
CA GLY A 303 2.71 42.24 7.58
C GLY A 303 2.65 41.15 8.66
N ASP A 304 1.90 40.07 8.46
CA ASP A 304 1.86 38.95 9.41
C ASP A 304 3.19 38.19 9.42
N ALA A 305 3.89 38.22 10.56
CA ALA A 305 5.21 37.61 10.72
C ALA A 305 5.17 36.08 10.64
N SER A 306 4.06 35.45 11.06
CA SER A 306 3.93 33.98 11.05
C SER A 306 3.77 33.47 9.62
N VAL A 307 2.96 34.16 8.81
CA VAL A 307 2.80 33.83 7.38
C VAL A 307 4.10 34.04 6.61
N GLN A 308 4.85 35.10 6.90
CA GLN A 308 6.16 35.34 6.28
C GLN A 308 7.22 34.32 6.72
N GLY A 309 7.19 33.90 7.99
CA GLY A 309 8.02 32.82 8.50
C GLY A 309 7.74 31.49 7.78
N LEU A 310 6.47 31.11 7.67
CA LEU A 310 6.03 29.92 6.93
C LEU A 310 6.50 29.98 5.47
N ARG A 311 6.25 31.10 4.79
CA ARG A 311 6.70 31.32 3.40
C ARG A 311 8.20 31.10 3.26
N THR A 312 8.99 31.70 4.15
CA THR A 312 10.46 31.59 4.11
C THR A 312 10.90 30.14 4.34
N GLN A 313 10.29 29.44 5.29
CA GLN A 313 10.57 28.03 5.56
C GLN A 313 10.24 27.15 4.35
N LEU A 314 9.06 27.34 3.72
CA LEU A 314 8.69 26.61 2.49
C LEU A 314 9.70 26.85 1.36
N LEU A 315 10.13 28.10 1.14
CA LEU A 315 11.10 28.42 0.11
C LEU A 315 12.49 27.84 0.41
N ASN A 316 12.91 27.81 1.67
CA ASN A 316 14.16 27.19 2.10
C ASN A 316 14.14 25.66 1.88
N LEU A 317 12.99 25.01 2.05
CA LEU A 317 12.86 23.57 1.76
C LEU A 317 13.02 23.26 0.27
N ILE A 318 12.51 24.13 -0.62
CA ILE A 318 12.62 23.94 -2.06
C ILE A 318 14.02 24.27 -2.59
N SER A 319 14.64 25.32 -2.05
CA SER A 319 15.97 25.78 -2.46
C SER A 319 17.12 25.06 -1.75
N GLY A 320 16.82 24.30 -0.70
CA GLY A 320 17.79 23.53 0.07
C GLY A 320 18.37 22.34 -0.69
N GLN A 321 19.47 21.82 -0.16
CA GLN A 321 20.00 20.52 -0.58
C GLN A 321 19.09 19.41 -0.02
N GLY A 322 18.88 18.36 -0.80
CA GLY A 322 18.17 17.17 -0.35
C GLY A 322 18.87 16.53 0.85
N VAL A 323 18.11 16.00 1.79
CA VAL A 323 18.66 15.39 3.01
C VAL A 323 18.76 13.88 2.85
N GLY A 324 19.96 13.35 3.09
CA GLY A 324 20.26 11.92 3.00
C GLY A 324 20.63 11.40 1.60
N VAL A 325 20.79 12.29 0.62
CA VAL A 325 21.35 11.91 -0.70
C VAL A 325 22.80 11.48 -0.56
N ALA A 326 23.20 10.47 -1.36
CA ALA A 326 24.56 9.94 -1.32
C ALA A 326 25.59 11.05 -1.59
N SER A 327 26.66 11.08 -0.78
CA SER A 327 27.75 12.05 -0.96
C SER A 327 28.36 11.90 -2.36
N GLY A 328 28.45 13.02 -3.10
CA GLY A 328 28.94 13.03 -4.49
C GLY A 328 27.89 12.78 -5.58
N SER A 329 26.61 12.59 -5.23
CA SER A 329 25.52 12.50 -6.23
C SER A 329 25.38 13.80 -7.02
N ALA A 330 25.23 13.68 -8.35
CA ALA A 330 24.86 14.81 -9.21
C ALA A 330 23.43 15.32 -8.93
N TYR A 331 22.60 14.50 -8.29
CA TYR A 331 21.21 14.80 -7.92
C TYR A 331 21.13 15.08 -6.42
N ASN A 332 21.53 16.27 -6.00
CA ASN A 332 21.58 16.68 -4.59
C ASN A 332 20.59 17.81 -4.22
N SER A 333 19.81 18.30 -5.18
CA SER A 333 18.86 19.40 -5.01
C SER A 333 17.68 19.25 -5.97
N LEU A 334 16.51 19.81 -5.62
CA LEU A 334 15.34 19.79 -6.51
C LEU A 334 15.62 20.50 -7.86
N GLY A 335 16.49 21.51 -7.85
CA GLY A 335 16.97 22.19 -9.06
C GLY A 335 17.69 21.26 -10.03
N SER A 336 18.52 20.34 -9.52
CA SER A 336 19.27 19.37 -10.35
C SER A 336 18.38 18.37 -11.10
N VAL A 337 17.12 18.23 -10.69
CA VAL A 337 16.14 17.31 -11.28
C VAL A 337 14.99 18.04 -11.99
N GLY A 338 15.17 19.34 -12.27
CA GLY A 338 14.26 20.11 -13.11
C GLY A 338 13.17 20.89 -12.39
N LEU A 339 13.26 21.09 -11.07
CA LEU A 339 12.37 21.98 -10.31
C LEU A 339 13.07 23.33 -10.07
N GLY A 340 12.68 24.36 -10.81
CA GLY A 340 13.21 25.72 -10.67
C GLY A 340 12.30 26.61 -9.84
N LEU A 341 12.86 27.41 -8.94
CA LEU A 341 12.13 28.43 -8.20
C LEU A 341 11.99 29.71 -9.03
N THR A 342 10.79 30.28 -9.11
CA THR A 342 10.52 31.55 -9.80
C THR A 342 10.64 32.74 -8.84
N SER A 343 10.68 33.96 -9.38
CA SER A 343 10.70 35.20 -8.57
C SER A 343 9.45 35.40 -7.70
N SER A 344 8.32 34.77 -8.05
CA SER A 344 7.10 34.79 -7.23
C SER A 344 7.09 33.75 -6.11
N GLY A 345 8.16 32.94 -6.02
CA GLY A 345 8.28 31.84 -5.06
C GLY A 345 7.52 30.58 -5.46
N THR A 346 7.03 30.48 -6.70
CA THR A 346 6.42 29.26 -7.25
C THR A 346 7.48 28.35 -7.88
N ILE A 347 7.13 27.09 -8.13
CA ILE A 347 7.97 26.09 -8.78
C ILE A 347 7.60 25.97 -10.26
N SER A 348 8.61 25.96 -11.13
CA SER A 348 8.54 25.53 -12.53
C SER A 348 9.10 24.11 -12.64
N LEU A 349 8.31 23.19 -13.20
CA LEU A 349 8.69 21.78 -13.35
C LEU A 349 9.01 21.45 -14.82
N ASN A 350 10.24 21.00 -15.08
CA ASN A 350 10.63 20.39 -16.35
C ASN A 350 10.53 18.86 -16.25
N THR A 351 9.41 18.30 -16.71
CA THR A 351 9.13 16.86 -16.63
C THR A 351 10.10 16.00 -17.45
N SER A 352 10.67 16.54 -18.53
CA SER A 352 11.67 15.84 -19.35
C SER A 352 13.01 15.69 -18.61
N THR A 353 13.44 16.74 -17.92
CA THR A 353 14.64 16.72 -17.07
C THR A 353 14.46 15.75 -15.90
N LEU A 354 13.30 15.79 -15.24
CA LEU A 354 12.97 14.87 -14.17
C LEU A 354 12.97 13.40 -14.63
N SER A 355 12.33 13.12 -15.77
CA SER A 355 12.29 11.77 -16.35
C SER A 355 13.68 11.26 -16.70
N THR A 356 14.52 12.11 -17.29
CA THR A 356 15.92 11.77 -17.62
C THR A 356 16.72 11.45 -16.36
N ALA A 357 16.58 12.27 -15.31
CA ALA A 357 17.24 12.04 -14.04
C ALA A 357 16.79 10.72 -13.38
N LEU A 358 15.49 10.41 -13.37
CA LEU A 358 14.94 9.17 -12.83
C LEU A 358 15.42 7.92 -13.58
N ASN A 359 15.66 8.03 -14.90
CA ASN A 359 16.22 6.93 -15.70
C ASN A 359 17.71 6.71 -15.41
N SER A 360 18.44 7.77 -15.08
CA SER A 360 19.87 7.72 -14.74
C SER A 360 20.10 7.16 -13.34
N ASP A 361 19.39 7.70 -12.35
CA ASP A 361 19.53 7.31 -10.95
C ASP A 361 18.22 7.51 -10.18
N PHE A 362 17.36 6.51 -10.27
CA PHE A 362 16.05 6.55 -9.61
C PHE A 362 16.17 6.78 -8.10
N ASN A 363 17.10 6.12 -7.42
CA ASN A 363 17.18 6.14 -5.96
C ASN A 363 17.60 7.53 -5.45
N ASN A 364 18.64 8.13 -6.03
CA ASN A 364 19.05 9.47 -5.61
C ASN A 364 18.01 10.53 -5.95
N VAL A 365 17.36 10.45 -7.12
CA VAL A 365 16.30 11.40 -7.50
C VAL A 365 15.05 11.23 -6.65
N ALA A 366 14.57 10.00 -6.44
CA ALA A 366 13.41 9.73 -5.60
C ALA A 366 13.65 10.14 -4.14
N GLY A 367 14.88 10.00 -3.66
CA GLY A 367 15.29 10.42 -2.33
C GLY A 367 15.27 11.93 -2.10
N LEU A 368 15.22 12.75 -3.15
CA LEU A 368 14.99 14.19 -3.00
C LEU A 368 13.54 14.50 -2.61
N PHE A 369 12.59 13.63 -2.95
CA PHE A 369 11.16 13.86 -2.73
C PHE A 369 10.61 13.10 -1.53
N GLY A 370 10.99 11.83 -1.37
CA GLY A 370 10.38 10.91 -0.42
C GLY A 370 11.38 10.08 0.37
N GLN A 371 10.86 9.06 1.05
CA GLN A 371 11.70 8.09 1.75
C GLN A 371 12.11 6.96 0.81
N VAL A 372 13.41 6.80 0.60
CA VAL A 372 14.00 5.70 -0.17
C VAL A 372 15.28 5.23 0.50
N GLY A 373 15.57 3.94 0.36
CA GLY A 373 16.83 3.37 0.82
C GLY A 373 17.65 2.81 -0.33
N SER A 374 18.96 2.97 -0.24
CA SER A 374 19.94 2.25 -1.06
C SER A 374 20.84 1.42 -0.18
N THR A 375 21.31 0.29 -0.70
CA THR A 375 22.20 -0.63 0.01
C THR A 375 23.51 -0.73 -0.76
N SER A 376 24.63 -0.81 -0.05
CA SER A 376 25.95 -0.98 -0.68
C SER A 376 26.28 -2.43 -1.04
N ASN A 377 25.39 -3.36 -0.74
CA ASN A 377 25.61 -4.80 -0.87
C ASN A 377 24.44 -5.45 -1.60
N ALA A 378 24.74 -6.22 -2.66
CA ALA A 378 23.74 -6.88 -3.50
C ALA A 378 22.90 -7.93 -2.75
N ASN A 379 23.41 -8.43 -1.62
CA ASN A 379 22.72 -9.38 -0.74
C ASN A 379 21.83 -8.69 0.31
N VAL A 380 21.70 -7.37 0.27
CA VAL A 380 20.88 -6.60 1.20
C VAL A 380 19.94 -5.73 0.38
N GLN A 381 18.66 -5.77 0.69
CA GLN A 381 17.66 -4.97 -0.02
C GLN A 381 16.94 -4.09 1.00
N TYR A 382 16.73 -2.83 0.64
CA TYR A 382 15.85 -1.96 1.40
C TYR A 382 14.40 -2.37 1.14
N VAL A 383 13.64 -2.63 2.21
CA VAL A 383 12.22 -2.99 2.13
C VAL A 383 11.35 -1.76 2.38
N GLY A 384 11.70 -0.98 3.39
CA GLY A 384 10.92 0.18 3.81
C GLY A 384 11.49 0.80 5.07
N ALA A 385 10.88 1.89 5.51
CA ALA A 385 11.24 2.55 6.75
C ALA A 385 9.99 3.17 7.40
N GLY A 386 10.06 3.32 8.72
CA GLY A 386 8.99 3.94 9.50
C GLY A 386 9.09 5.47 9.48
N SER A 387 8.06 6.14 10.02
CA SER A 387 8.06 7.59 10.21
C SER A 387 9.09 8.09 11.22
N ALA A 388 9.62 7.20 12.07
CA ALA A 388 10.67 7.51 13.04
C ALA A 388 12.08 7.35 12.46
N THR A 389 12.23 6.70 11.30
CA THR A 389 13.54 6.48 10.67
C THR A 389 14.06 7.81 10.14
N GLN A 390 15.26 8.21 10.58
CA GLN A 390 15.89 9.43 10.13
C GLN A 390 16.61 9.24 8.79
N ALA A 391 17.08 10.34 8.19
CA ALA A 391 17.92 10.26 7.01
C ALA A 391 19.36 10.03 7.45
N GLY A 392 20.09 9.19 6.74
CA GLY A 392 21.48 8.89 7.06
C GLY A 392 21.98 7.61 6.43
N THR A 393 23.27 7.36 6.62
CA THR A 393 23.93 6.12 6.21
C THR A 393 24.21 5.29 7.46
N TYR A 394 23.63 4.09 7.49
CA TYR A 394 23.67 3.19 8.63
C TYR A 394 24.50 1.95 8.29
N ALA A 395 25.46 1.60 9.13
CA ALA A 395 26.23 0.37 8.96
C ALA A 395 25.36 -0.85 9.31
N LEU A 396 25.38 -1.88 8.45
CA LEU A 396 24.69 -3.15 8.68
C LEU A 396 25.70 -4.22 9.10
N ASN A 397 25.47 -4.82 10.26
CA ASN A 397 26.20 -5.98 10.72
C ASN A 397 25.22 -7.15 10.94
N VAL A 398 25.47 -8.30 10.32
CA VAL A 398 24.66 -9.51 10.47
C VAL A 398 25.46 -10.54 11.24
N SER A 399 25.02 -10.84 12.46
CA SER A 399 25.64 -11.86 13.32
C SER A 399 25.18 -13.29 13.00
N GLN A 400 24.00 -13.45 12.40
CA GLN A 400 23.45 -14.74 11.99
C GLN A 400 22.67 -14.56 10.68
N ALA A 401 23.01 -15.34 9.67
CA ALA A 401 22.21 -15.39 8.43
C ALA A 401 20.95 -16.23 8.64
N ALA A 402 19.89 -15.89 7.91
CA ALA A 402 18.70 -16.72 7.90
C ALA A 402 18.99 -18.07 7.22
N THR A 403 18.42 -19.14 7.73
CA THR A 403 18.54 -20.48 7.12
C THR A 403 17.16 -21.10 6.91
N GLN A 404 17.10 -22.04 5.98
CA GLN A 404 15.93 -22.90 5.79
C GLN A 404 16.07 -24.14 6.68
N ALA A 405 14.95 -24.68 7.15
CA ALA A 405 14.99 -25.99 7.81
C ALA A 405 15.51 -27.01 6.80
N THR A 406 16.53 -27.78 7.17
CA THR A 406 17.19 -28.74 6.27
C THR A 406 17.48 -30.03 7.01
N VAL A 407 17.11 -31.17 6.42
CA VAL A 407 17.50 -32.51 6.85
C VAL A 407 18.18 -33.21 5.67
N SER A 408 19.39 -33.70 5.89
CA SER A 408 20.12 -34.52 4.92
C SER A 408 20.25 -35.95 5.42
N GLY A 409 20.16 -36.92 4.51
CA GLY A 409 20.49 -38.31 4.82
C GLY A 409 21.93 -38.43 5.31
N SER A 410 22.15 -39.32 6.27
CA SER A 410 23.49 -39.60 6.83
C SER A 410 24.38 -40.45 5.92
N ALA A 411 23.82 -41.04 4.86
CA ALA A 411 24.51 -41.84 3.86
C ALA A 411 24.00 -41.48 2.46
N ALA A 412 24.88 -41.56 1.46
CA ALA A 412 24.50 -41.39 0.07
C ALA A 412 23.60 -42.55 -0.37
N VAL A 413 22.61 -42.25 -1.21
CA VAL A 413 21.76 -43.28 -1.82
C VAL A 413 22.60 -44.07 -2.83
N PRO A 414 22.57 -45.41 -2.79
CA PRO A 414 23.36 -46.23 -3.73
C PRO A 414 23.01 -45.94 -5.18
N ALA A 415 24.01 -46.01 -6.06
CA ALA A 415 23.78 -45.86 -7.51
C ALA A 415 22.83 -46.94 -8.07
N SER A 416 22.77 -48.11 -7.44
CA SER A 416 21.82 -49.19 -7.73
C SER A 416 20.41 -48.97 -7.16
N GLY A 417 20.18 -47.86 -6.44
CA GLY A 417 18.96 -47.58 -5.70
C GLY A 417 18.92 -48.23 -4.31
N ILE A 418 17.87 -47.93 -3.55
CA ILE A 418 17.68 -48.45 -2.18
C ILE A 418 17.45 -49.97 -2.19
N ALA A 419 18.00 -50.70 -1.22
CA ALA A 419 18.02 -52.17 -1.23
C ALA A 419 16.66 -52.82 -0.88
N GLN A 420 15.80 -52.09 -0.18
CA GLN A 420 14.47 -52.54 0.26
C GLN A 420 13.48 -51.37 0.18
N SER A 421 12.18 -51.68 0.25
CA SER A 421 11.16 -50.64 0.34
C SER A 421 11.30 -49.86 1.65
N GLU A 422 11.06 -48.56 1.58
CA GLU A 422 11.26 -47.60 2.67
C GLU A 422 10.08 -46.64 2.73
N SER A 423 9.61 -46.32 3.94
CA SER A 423 8.54 -45.36 4.18
C SER A 423 9.08 -44.20 5.01
N LEU A 424 9.06 -43.00 4.43
CA LEU A 424 9.43 -41.77 5.12
C LEU A 424 8.16 -41.09 5.62
N THR A 425 8.06 -40.87 6.92
CA THR A 425 7.01 -40.03 7.50
C THR A 425 7.56 -38.62 7.67
N ILE A 426 7.02 -37.66 6.94
CA ILE A 426 7.39 -36.25 6.98
C ILE A 426 6.27 -35.50 7.71
N SER A 427 6.60 -34.81 8.80
CA SER A 427 5.64 -34.04 9.58
C SER A 427 6.04 -32.56 9.61
N SER A 428 5.11 -31.68 9.25
CA SER A 428 5.29 -30.22 9.22
C SER A 428 4.05 -29.55 9.81
N GLY A 429 4.17 -28.96 10.99
CA GLY A 429 3.03 -28.45 11.76
C GLY A 429 2.03 -29.57 12.08
N ALA A 430 0.76 -29.38 11.71
CA ALA A 430 -0.30 -30.37 11.90
C ALA A 430 -0.38 -31.43 10.78
N SER A 431 0.34 -31.22 9.66
CA SER A 431 0.31 -32.13 8.53
C SER A 431 1.35 -33.24 8.69
N SER A 432 0.96 -34.48 8.41
CA SER A 432 1.85 -35.63 8.38
C SER A 432 1.61 -36.42 7.09
N VAL A 433 2.68 -36.65 6.34
CA VAL A 433 2.64 -37.31 5.03
C VAL A 433 3.56 -38.52 5.06
N VAL A 434 3.05 -39.67 4.64
CA VAL A 434 3.86 -40.88 4.46
C VAL A 434 4.23 -41.00 2.99
N VAL A 435 5.52 -41.02 2.71
CA VAL A 435 6.10 -41.22 1.40
C VAL A 435 6.59 -42.66 1.31
N SER A 436 6.04 -43.44 0.38
CA SER A 436 6.42 -44.84 0.18
C SER A 436 7.38 -44.97 -1.01
N LEU A 437 8.56 -45.53 -0.75
CA LEU A 437 9.64 -45.75 -1.71
C LEU A 437 9.80 -47.26 -1.94
N ALA A 438 9.93 -47.66 -3.19
CA ALA A 438 10.12 -49.07 -3.56
C ALA A 438 11.61 -49.46 -3.57
N SER A 439 11.92 -50.73 -3.30
CA SER A 439 13.26 -51.29 -3.54
C SER A 439 13.74 -51.02 -4.97
N GLY A 440 15.00 -50.66 -5.13
CA GLY A 440 15.63 -50.28 -6.40
C GLY A 440 15.39 -48.82 -6.81
N SER A 441 14.65 -48.02 -6.03
CA SER A 441 14.44 -46.60 -6.35
C SER A 441 15.76 -45.83 -6.33
N SER A 442 16.10 -45.20 -7.45
CA SER A 442 17.25 -44.31 -7.57
C SER A 442 17.04 -43.01 -6.76
N LEU A 443 18.11 -42.28 -6.45
CA LEU A 443 17.97 -40.98 -5.77
C LEU A 443 17.07 -40.00 -6.54
N ALA A 444 17.16 -39.98 -7.87
CA ALA A 444 16.31 -39.14 -8.70
C ALA A 444 14.83 -39.53 -8.56
N THR A 445 14.55 -40.84 -8.56
CA THR A 445 13.20 -41.38 -8.31
C THR A 445 12.71 -40.96 -6.92
N ILE A 446 13.53 -41.14 -5.88
CA ILE A 446 13.18 -40.80 -4.49
C ILE A 446 12.85 -39.32 -4.34
N VAL A 447 13.71 -38.44 -4.89
CA VAL A 447 13.51 -36.98 -4.85
C VAL A 447 12.18 -36.59 -5.51
N ASN A 448 11.90 -37.16 -6.68
CA ASN A 448 10.62 -36.94 -7.36
C ASN A 448 9.46 -37.48 -6.50
N THR A 449 9.59 -38.68 -5.91
CA THR A 449 8.52 -39.33 -5.14
C THR A 449 8.10 -38.45 -3.98
N ILE A 450 9.08 -37.92 -3.26
CA ILE A 450 8.84 -37.05 -2.11
C ILE A 450 8.16 -35.76 -2.57
N ASN A 451 8.70 -35.07 -3.59
CA ASN A 451 8.12 -33.82 -4.10
C ASN A 451 6.68 -34.01 -4.61
N ASP A 452 6.42 -35.06 -5.38
CA ASP A 452 5.10 -35.38 -5.92
C ASP A 452 4.11 -35.67 -4.78
N THR A 453 4.52 -36.46 -3.78
CA THR A 453 3.66 -36.83 -2.64
C THR A 453 3.35 -35.62 -1.75
N LEU A 454 4.34 -34.75 -1.51
CA LEU A 454 4.15 -33.51 -0.75
C LEU A 454 3.18 -32.56 -1.46
N GLN A 455 3.33 -32.38 -2.78
CA GLN A 455 2.44 -31.55 -3.59
C GLN A 455 1.00 -32.08 -3.57
N GLN A 456 0.81 -33.39 -3.77
CA GLN A 456 -0.51 -34.04 -3.72
C GLN A 456 -1.17 -33.94 -2.34
N SER A 457 -0.37 -33.96 -1.28
CA SER A 457 -0.84 -33.82 0.10
C SER A 457 -1.07 -32.37 0.54
N GLY A 458 -0.89 -31.40 -0.36
CA GLY A 458 -1.04 -29.96 -0.07
C GLY A 458 0.10 -29.36 0.75
N VAL A 459 1.22 -30.07 0.92
CA VAL A 459 2.41 -29.58 1.63
C VAL A 459 3.31 -28.86 0.63
N THR A 460 3.13 -27.54 0.49
CA THR A 460 3.86 -26.71 -0.49
C THR A 460 5.11 -26.03 0.07
N GLY A 461 5.38 -26.18 1.37
CA GLY A 461 6.48 -25.55 2.09
C GLY A 461 7.80 -26.33 2.12
N LEU A 462 7.85 -27.54 1.54
CA LEU A 462 8.99 -28.45 1.60
C LEU A 462 9.36 -28.96 0.21
N THR A 463 10.65 -29.20 -0.01
CA THR A 463 11.20 -29.76 -1.24
C THR A 463 12.28 -30.78 -0.93
N ALA A 464 12.31 -31.88 -1.68
CA ALA A 464 13.43 -32.82 -1.73
C ALA A 464 14.38 -32.47 -2.88
N SER A 465 15.67 -32.70 -2.68
CA SER A 465 16.71 -32.49 -3.69
C SER A 465 17.81 -33.54 -3.59
N ASN A 466 18.60 -33.67 -4.66
CA ASN A 466 19.84 -34.45 -4.67
C ASN A 466 21.00 -33.50 -4.35
N GLN A 467 21.62 -33.70 -3.20
CA GLN A 467 22.83 -33.00 -2.79
C GLN A 467 24.02 -33.95 -2.85
N ASN A 468 24.71 -33.97 -4.01
CA ASN A 468 25.90 -34.80 -4.24
C ASN A 468 25.73 -36.29 -3.87
N GLY A 469 24.58 -36.88 -4.19
CA GLY A 469 24.26 -38.29 -3.90
C GLY A 469 23.51 -38.50 -2.58
N TYR A 470 23.29 -37.45 -1.80
CA TYR A 470 22.51 -37.48 -0.58
C TYR A 470 21.10 -36.97 -0.83
N LEU A 471 20.11 -37.60 -0.20
CA LEU A 471 18.77 -37.04 -0.12
C LEU A 471 18.78 -35.85 0.85
N GLU A 472 18.35 -34.69 0.38
CA GLU A 472 18.14 -33.51 1.22
C GLU A 472 16.69 -33.07 1.14
N LEU A 473 16.05 -32.88 2.29
CA LEU A 473 14.76 -32.21 2.43
C LEU A 473 14.99 -30.81 2.98
N ARG A 474 14.36 -29.82 2.37
CA ARG A 474 14.54 -28.41 2.73
C ARG A 474 13.23 -27.63 2.66
N SER A 475 13.02 -26.71 3.60
CA SER A 475 11.90 -25.76 3.52
C SER A 475 12.09 -24.76 2.38
N SER A 476 10.99 -24.34 1.74
CA SER A 476 11.04 -23.35 0.67
C SER A 476 11.26 -21.93 1.21
N ALA A 477 10.69 -21.60 2.37
CA ALA A 477 10.92 -20.35 3.08
C ALA A 477 12.07 -20.46 4.09
N TYR A 478 12.62 -19.30 4.47
CA TYR A 478 13.66 -19.14 5.49
C TYR A 478 13.04 -18.77 6.85
N GLY A 479 13.74 -19.08 7.94
CA GLY A 479 13.39 -18.59 9.28
C GLY A 479 12.98 -19.66 10.27
N SER A 480 12.91 -19.26 11.54
CA SER A 480 12.56 -20.14 12.66
C SER A 480 11.11 -20.65 12.61
N ALA A 481 10.23 -19.93 11.92
CA ALA A 481 8.86 -20.37 11.64
C ALA A 481 8.80 -21.62 10.75
N GLN A 482 9.88 -21.93 10.03
CA GLN A 482 9.97 -23.11 9.20
C GLN A 482 10.57 -24.24 10.02
N SER A 483 9.79 -25.29 10.26
CA SER A 483 10.24 -26.49 10.94
C SER A 483 9.52 -27.72 10.41
N PHE A 484 10.22 -28.84 10.36
CA PHE A 484 9.65 -30.13 10.01
C PHE A 484 10.47 -31.25 10.67
N SER A 485 9.90 -32.44 10.68
CA SER A 485 10.61 -33.66 11.03
C SER A 485 10.40 -34.73 9.97
N VAL A 486 11.38 -35.63 9.87
CA VAL A 486 11.31 -36.79 9.00
C VAL A 486 11.84 -38.01 9.74
N VAL A 487 11.18 -39.15 9.56
CA VAL A 487 11.61 -40.44 10.09
C VAL A 487 11.38 -41.52 9.05
N SER A 488 12.33 -42.44 8.94
CA SER A 488 12.24 -43.63 8.10
C SER A 488 11.83 -44.85 8.92
N ASN A 489 11.16 -45.82 8.29
CA ASN A 489 11.00 -47.15 8.88
C ASN A 489 12.24 -48.06 8.71
N VAL A 490 13.26 -47.61 7.97
CA VAL A 490 14.53 -48.33 7.74
C VAL A 490 15.67 -47.63 8.47
N ALA A 491 16.62 -48.41 9.01
CA ALA A 491 17.79 -47.87 9.70
C ALA A 491 18.67 -47.02 8.77
N ALA A 492 19.32 -46.00 9.33
CA ALA A 492 20.24 -45.14 8.58
C ALA A 492 21.44 -45.96 8.07
N GLY A 493 21.78 -45.81 6.78
CA GLY A 493 22.94 -46.48 6.20
C GLY A 493 22.90 -46.51 4.68
N ALA A 494 23.96 -47.06 4.08
CA ALA A 494 24.16 -47.13 2.62
C ALA A 494 23.23 -48.12 1.90
N SER A 495 22.14 -48.57 2.52
CA SER A 495 21.14 -49.45 1.91
C SER A 495 19.77 -48.78 1.73
N GLY A 496 19.60 -47.54 2.21
CA GLY A 496 18.36 -46.77 2.15
C GLY A 496 18.60 -45.29 1.84
N THR A 497 17.65 -44.43 2.21
CA THR A 497 17.75 -42.97 2.03
C THR A 497 18.74 -42.27 2.94
N GLY A 498 19.20 -42.96 4.00
CA GLY A 498 20.08 -42.41 5.02
C GLY A 498 19.38 -41.61 6.12
N ILE A 499 18.05 -41.45 6.09
CA ILE A 499 17.28 -40.73 7.12
C ILE A 499 17.27 -41.49 8.46
N GLY A 500 16.99 -42.79 8.45
CA GLY A 500 17.00 -43.63 9.64
C GLY A 500 15.73 -43.62 10.48
N THR A 501 15.68 -44.51 11.47
CA THR A 501 14.51 -44.75 12.34
C THR A 501 14.37 -43.78 13.51
N SER A 502 15.36 -42.91 13.71
CA SER A 502 15.26 -41.81 14.67
C SER A 502 14.66 -40.60 13.98
N SER A 503 13.70 -39.93 14.62
CA SER A 503 13.11 -38.71 14.06
C SER A 503 14.16 -37.62 13.96
N LEU A 504 14.42 -37.15 12.75
CA LEU A 504 15.27 -36.02 12.46
C LEU A 504 14.40 -34.78 12.34
N ALA A 505 14.56 -33.83 13.27
CA ALA A 505 13.87 -32.55 13.24
C ALA A 505 14.83 -31.45 12.79
N ALA A 506 14.34 -30.53 11.96
CA ALA A 506 15.07 -29.34 11.56
C ALA A 506 14.19 -28.11 11.68
N SER A 507 14.81 -27.01 12.08
CA SER A 507 14.22 -25.67 12.07
C SER A 507 15.16 -24.73 11.33
N GLY A 508 14.60 -23.80 10.57
CA GLY A 508 15.37 -22.68 10.04
C GLY A 508 15.78 -21.73 11.16
N THR A 509 16.62 -20.75 10.82
CA THR A 509 16.99 -19.65 11.71
C THR A 509 16.63 -18.34 11.05
N ASP A 510 16.20 -17.36 11.85
CA ASP A 510 15.98 -16.00 11.35
C ASP A 510 17.32 -15.26 11.21
N VAL A 511 17.32 -14.21 10.39
CA VAL A 511 18.44 -13.27 10.34
C VAL A 511 18.58 -12.54 11.68
N VAL A 512 19.80 -12.42 12.20
CA VAL A 512 20.08 -11.63 13.42
C VAL A 512 21.21 -10.66 13.12
N GLY A 513 21.01 -9.40 13.46
CA GLY A 513 22.00 -8.37 13.23
C GLY A 513 21.74 -7.07 13.99
N THR A 514 22.48 -6.05 13.61
CA THR A 514 22.31 -4.68 14.09
C THR A 514 22.42 -3.74 12.90
N VAL A 515 21.69 -2.63 12.98
CA VAL A 515 21.86 -1.50 12.05
C VAL A 515 22.30 -0.31 12.87
N ASN A 516 23.46 0.27 12.57
CA ASN A 516 24.03 1.38 13.33
C ASN A 516 24.19 1.08 14.84
N ALA A 517 24.52 -0.18 15.18
CA ALA A 517 24.53 -0.72 16.54
C ALA A 517 23.17 -0.71 17.27
N GLU A 518 22.07 -0.37 16.59
CA GLU A 518 20.71 -0.45 17.11
C GLU A 518 20.19 -1.89 17.00
N THR A 519 19.36 -2.30 17.97
CA THR A 519 18.80 -3.66 18.03
C THR A 519 17.79 -3.89 16.90
N THR A 520 17.73 -5.13 16.41
CA THR A 520 16.81 -5.52 15.34
C THR A 520 16.01 -6.76 15.74
N SER A 521 14.90 -6.98 15.04
CA SER A 521 14.12 -8.22 15.04
C SER A 521 14.20 -8.85 13.65
N GLY A 522 14.54 -10.14 13.62
CA GLY A 522 14.53 -10.94 12.39
C GLY A 522 13.23 -11.74 12.24
N ALA A 523 12.78 -11.93 11.01
CA ALA A 523 11.74 -12.88 10.63
C ALA A 523 12.08 -13.45 9.25
N GLY A 524 12.53 -14.70 9.19
CA GLY A 524 13.15 -15.25 7.99
C GLY A 524 14.36 -14.42 7.59
N GLN A 525 14.35 -13.94 6.34
CA GLN A 525 15.38 -13.04 5.79
C GLN A 525 15.10 -11.55 6.07
N ASN A 526 13.93 -11.21 6.62
CA ASN A 526 13.58 -9.82 6.89
C ASN A 526 14.15 -9.37 8.24
N LEU A 527 14.80 -8.22 8.26
CA LEU A 527 15.44 -7.62 9.42
C LEU A 527 14.82 -6.24 9.65
N THR A 528 14.23 -6.03 10.82
CA THR A 528 13.58 -4.76 11.19
C THR A 528 14.27 -4.13 12.39
N VAL A 529 14.64 -2.85 12.29
CA VAL A 529 15.23 -2.11 13.41
C VAL A 529 14.15 -1.75 14.43
N THR A 530 14.34 -2.21 15.67
CA THR A 530 13.39 -2.02 16.78
C THR A 530 13.99 -1.23 17.94
N GLY A 531 15.33 -1.10 17.97
CA GLY A 531 16.03 -0.32 18.99
C GLY A 531 15.77 1.17 18.85
N PRO A 532 15.81 1.93 19.97
CA PRO A 532 15.73 3.38 19.90
C PRO A 532 16.96 3.93 19.16
N GLY A 533 16.72 4.88 18.25
CA GLY A 533 17.79 5.51 17.49
C GLY A 533 17.32 6.08 16.17
N ASN A 534 18.28 6.45 15.34
CA ASN A 534 18.02 7.12 14.07
C ASN A 534 17.59 6.13 12.99
N ALA A 535 17.85 4.82 13.13
CA ALA A 535 17.41 3.80 12.17
C ALA A 535 16.08 3.14 12.58
N LEU A 536 15.46 3.56 13.69
CA LEU A 536 14.22 2.96 14.21
C LEU A 536 13.13 2.84 13.13
N GLY A 537 12.64 1.62 12.90
CA GLY A 537 11.62 1.31 11.90
C GLY A 537 12.15 0.98 10.50
N LEU A 538 13.47 1.02 10.27
CA LEU A 538 14.07 0.57 9.02
C LEU A 538 13.90 -0.94 8.82
N GLN A 539 13.53 -1.36 7.62
CA GLN A 539 13.29 -2.74 7.24
C GLN A 539 14.17 -3.13 6.06
N LEU A 540 14.83 -4.28 6.17
CA LEU A 540 15.79 -4.79 5.20
C LEU A 540 15.54 -6.28 4.92
N LEU A 541 15.68 -6.70 3.67
CA LEU A 541 15.75 -8.11 3.30
C LEU A 541 17.21 -8.49 3.11
N VAL A 542 17.72 -9.36 3.97
CA VAL A 542 19.10 -9.87 3.91
C VAL A 542 19.07 -11.25 3.25
N THR A 543 19.58 -11.33 2.03
CA THR A 543 19.73 -12.57 1.27
C THR A 543 21.14 -13.14 1.41
N GLY A 544 21.31 -14.43 1.16
CA GLY A 544 22.62 -15.09 1.26
C GLY A 544 23.02 -15.53 2.68
N SER A 545 24.19 -16.13 2.79
CA SER A 545 24.70 -16.80 4.00
C SER A 545 25.87 -16.09 4.68
N THR A 546 26.36 -14.99 4.11
CA THR A 546 27.49 -14.22 4.65
C THR A 546 27.08 -13.45 5.90
N THR A 547 27.88 -13.56 6.96
CA THR A 547 27.75 -12.80 8.21
C THR A 547 28.89 -11.78 8.35
N GLY A 548 28.80 -10.89 9.33
CA GLY A 548 29.73 -9.80 9.59
C GLY A 548 29.24 -8.46 9.06
N ASN A 549 30.17 -7.60 8.62
CA ASN A 549 29.83 -6.31 8.04
C ASN A 549 29.30 -6.50 6.61
N LEU A 550 28.01 -6.25 6.40
CA LEU A 550 27.38 -6.33 5.07
C LEU A 550 27.28 -4.96 4.39
N GLY A 551 28.06 -3.98 4.84
CA GLY A 551 28.14 -2.65 4.25
C GLY A 551 27.17 -1.68 4.90
N THR A 552 26.61 -0.77 4.10
CA THR A 552 25.77 0.32 4.58
C THR A 552 24.42 0.38 3.90
N VAL A 553 23.42 0.86 4.63
CA VAL A 553 22.12 1.27 4.10
C VAL A 553 22.00 2.78 4.23
N THR A 554 21.84 3.48 3.11
CA THR A 554 21.59 4.91 3.09
C THR A 554 20.10 5.16 2.93
N VAL A 555 19.47 5.79 3.91
CA VAL A 555 18.08 6.25 3.86
C VAL A 555 18.07 7.73 3.57
N SER A 556 17.40 8.11 2.48
CA SER A 556 17.09 9.50 2.19
C SER A 556 15.73 9.83 2.79
N GLN A 557 15.61 11.00 3.43
CA GLN A 557 14.31 11.59 3.75
C GLN A 557 14.22 12.89 2.97
N GLY A 558 13.56 12.82 1.82
CA GLY A 558 13.39 13.97 0.94
C GLY A 558 12.45 15.03 1.49
N LEU A 559 12.07 15.93 0.57
CA LEU A 559 11.16 17.06 0.75
C LEU A 559 9.89 16.70 1.55
N TYR A 560 9.33 15.51 1.32
CA TYR A 560 8.11 15.04 1.98
C TYR A 560 8.20 15.14 3.51
N GLN A 561 9.25 14.61 4.14
CA GLN A 561 9.31 14.54 5.60
C GLN A 561 9.47 15.92 6.22
N GLN A 562 10.33 16.75 5.63
CA GLN A 562 10.58 18.11 6.13
C GLN A 562 9.34 18.99 6.00
N MET A 563 8.68 18.94 4.84
CA MET A 563 7.49 19.74 4.58
C MET A 563 6.27 19.19 5.34
N ASN A 564 6.12 17.87 5.46
CA ASN A 564 5.04 17.30 6.26
C ASN A 564 5.21 17.64 7.75
N GLY A 565 6.43 17.63 8.29
CA GLY A 565 6.71 18.08 9.66
C GLY A 565 6.33 19.56 9.85
N LEU A 566 6.75 20.43 8.92
CA LEU A 566 6.40 21.85 8.93
C LEU A 566 4.88 22.08 8.88
N LEU A 567 4.19 21.43 7.95
CA LEU A 567 2.73 21.58 7.78
C LEU A 567 1.97 20.99 8.96
N THR A 568 2.41 19.86 9.51
CA THR A 568 1.79 19.26 10.71
C THR A 568 1.91 20.19 11.90
N GLN A 569 3.06 20.84 12.08
CA GLN A 569 3.23 21.83 13.14
C GLN A 569 2.40 23.09 12.90
N ALA A 570 2.28 23.54 11.64
CA ALA A 570 1.48 24.69 11.26
C ALA A 570 -0.03 24.47 11.50
N LEU A 571 -0.53 23.29 11.10
CA LEU A 571 -1.94 22.91 11.09
C LEU A 571 -2.42 22.25 12.38
N ASN A 572 -1.55 22.05 13.37
CA ASN A 572 -1.93 21.44 14.64
C ASN A 572 -3.08 22.23 15.28
N SER A 573 -4.19 21.55 15.57
CA SER A 573 -5.41 22.17 16.07
C SER A 573 -5.30 22.71 17.50
N GLN A 574 -4.32 22.26 18.29
CA GLN A 574 -4.14 22.67 19.68
C GLN A 574 -3.02 23.70 19.86
N ASN A 575 -1.91 23.57 19.14
CA ASN A 575 -0.73 24.41 19.35
C ASN A 575 -0.09 24.95 18.05
N GLY A 576 -0.74 24.75 16.90
CA GLY A 576 -0.28 25.31 15.64
C GLY A 576 -0.53 26.82 15.54
N PHE A 577 0.34 27.54 14.84
CA PHE A 577 0.21 29.00 14.73
C PHE A 577 -1.06 29.41 13.97
N VAL A 578 -1.56 28.58 13.05
CA VAL A 578 -2.82 28.84 12.33
C VAL A 578 -3.99 28.84 13.32
N ALA A 579 -4.09 27.78 14.14
CA ALA A 579 -5.13 27.67 15.17
C ALA A 579 -5.00 28.80 16.21
N ALA A 580 -3.77 29.11 16.64
CA ALA A 580 -3.52 30.22 17.57
C ALA A 580 -3.98 31.58 17.02
N ALA A 581 -3.68 31.88 15.75
CA ALA A 581 -4.12 33.11 15.09
C ALA A 581 -5.64 33.17 14.94
N GLN A 582 -6.28 32.09 14.49
CA GLN A 582 -7.74 32.01 14.38
C GLN A 582 -8.43 32.22 15.73
N ASN A 583 -7.96 31.56 16.78
CA ASN A 583 -8.50 31.68 18.13
C ASN A 583 -8.31 33.10 18.71
N GLY A 584 -7.16 33.73 18.46
CA GLY A 584 -6.89 35.11 18.87
C GLY A 584 -7.82 36.12 18.18
N ILE A 585 -8.03 35.97 16.87
CA ILE A 585 -8.94 36.82 16.10
C ILE A 585 -10.40 36.58 16.53
N ALA A 586 -10.83 35.33 16.68
CA ALA A 586 -12.17 35.00 17.16
C ALA A 586 -12.45 35.58 18.55
N SER A 587 -11.47 35.54 19.45
CA SER A 587 -11.57 36.18 20.77
C SER A 587 -11.71 37.69 20.67
N SER A 588 -10.98 38.32 19.74
CA SER A 588 -11.08 39.77 19.48
C SER A 588 -12.45 40.15 18.89
N ILE A 589 -12.99 39.35 17.98
CA ILE A 589 -14.35 39.51 17.44
C ILE A 589 -15.38 39.43 18.56
N ASN A 590 -15.29 38.42 19.43
CA ASN A 590 -16.19 38.26 20.57
C ASN A 590 -16.11 39.46 21.54
N GLY A 591 -14.90 39.97 21.80
CA GLY A 591 -14.68 41.17 22.60
C GLY A 591 -15.32 42.42 21.98
N LEU A 592 -15.14 42.64 20.68
CA LEU A 592 -15.77 43.73 19.94
C LEU A 592 -17.30 43.59 19.93
N SER A 593 -17.83 42.39 19.73
CA SER A 593 -19.28 42.11 19.80
C SER A 593 -19.85 42.55 21.15
N ALA A 594 -19.19 42.17 22.25
CA ALA A 594 -19.63 42.54 23.59
C ALA A 594 -19.58 44.07 23.82
N GLN A 595 -18.56 44.76 23.30
CA GLN A 595 -18.46 46.22 23.36
C GLN A 595 -19.55 46.91 22.54
N ILE A 596 -19.79 46.45 21.31
CA ILE A 596 -20.86 46.93 20.43
C ILE A 596 -22.22 46.78 21.12
N THR A 597 -22.53 45.59 21.66
CA THR A 597 -23.78 45.34 22.40
C THR A 597 -23.93 46.28 23.60
N THR A 598 -22.85 46.49 24.36
CA THR A 598 -22.87 47.40 25.51
C THR A 598 -23.15 48.85 25.07
N LEU A 599 -22.48 49.34 24.03
CA LEU A 599 -22.68 50.69 23.50
C LEU A 599 -24.08 50.88 22.89
N GLN A 600 -24.59 49.87 22.19
CA GLN A 600 -25.96 49.87 21.66
C GLN A 600 -26.99 49.97 22.79
N GLN A 601 -26.79 49.21 23.88
CA GLN A 601 -27.66 49.29 25.06
C GLN A 601 -27.58 50.66 25.74
N SER A 602 -26.37 51.21 25.92
CA SER A 602 -26.17 52.55 26.50
C SER A 602 -26.82 53.65 25.64
N ALA A 603 -26.64 53.60 24.32
CA ALA A 603 -27.26 54.54 23.38
C ALA A 603 -28.79 54.46 23.42
N SER A 604 -29.35 53.24 23.49
CA SER A 604 -30.79 53.01 23.63
C SER A 604 -31.33 53.56 24.94
N ASN A 605 -30.68 53.25 26.08
CA ASN A 605 -31.06 53.75 27.39
C ASN A 605 -31.03 55.29 27.45
N GLN A 606 -30.00 55.92 26.88
CA GLN A 606 -29.88 57.38 26.86
C GLN A 606 -30.96 58.01 25.99
N THR A 607 -31.27 57.42 24.83
CA THR A 607 -32.35 57.87 23.95
C THR A 607 -33.71 57.76 24.65
N ALA A 608 -33.95 56.67 25.38
CA ALA A 608 -35.17 56.48 26.17
C ALA A 608 -35.28 57.51 27.31
N LEU A 609 -34.20 57.75 28.05
CA LEU A 609 -34.14 58.76 29.12
C LEU A 609 -34.44 60.16 28.58
N LEU A 610 -33.82 60.55 27.47
CA LEU A 610 -34.06 61.85 26.83
C LEU A 610 -35.50 61.99 26.35
N THR A 611 -36.07 60.92 25.78
CA THR A 611 -37.48 60.87 25.36
C THR A 611 -38.42 61.04 26.57
N GLN A 612 -38.11 60.39 27.69
CA GLN A 612 -38.89 60.51 28.93
C GLN A 612 -38.79 61.91 29.55
N GLN A 613 -37.58 62.46 29.68
CA GLN A 613 -37.39 63.83 30.15
C GLN A 613 -38.12 64.84 29.26
N PHE A 614 -38.11 64.61 27.95
CA PHE A 614 -38.83 65.43 27.00
C PHE A 614 -40.35 65.33 27.16
N ALA A 615 -40.91 64.13 27.31
CA ALA A 615 -42.33 63.95 27.59
C ALA A 615 -42.76 64.65 28.89
N ALA A 616 -41.93 64.60 29.94
CA ALA A 616 -42.15 65.31 31.19
C ALA A 616 -42.12 66.84 31.01
N MET A 617 -41.14 67.36 30.26
CA MET A 617 -41.06 68.79 29.93
C MET A 617 -42.27 69.27 29.12
N GLN A 618 -42.74 68.50 28.15
CA GLN A 618 -43.96 68.83 27.40
C GLN A 618 -45.19 68.89 28.30
N SER A 619 -45.32 67.96 29.24
CA SER A 619 -46.42 67.97 30.22
C SER A 619 -46.38 69.21 31.11
N GLN A 620 -45.20 69.57 31.63
CA GLN A 620 -45.02 70.80 32.41
C GLN A 620 -45.28 72.06 31.58
N LEU A 621 -44.82 72.10 30.33
CA LEU A 621 -45.08 73.23 29.44
C LEU A 621 -46.57 73.38 29.14
N SER A 622 -47.27 72.26 28.92
CA SER A 622 -48.73 72.25 28.74
C SER A 622 -49.47 72.73 30.00
N GLN A 623 -49.01 72.33 31.19
CA GLN A 623 -49.53 72.86 32.47
C GLN A 623 -49.25 74.35 32.65
N LEU A 624 -48.07 74.83 32.29
CA LEU A 624 -47.75 76.26 32.33
C LEU A 624 -48.54 77.06 31.30
N GLN A 625 -48.80 76.50 30.12
CA GLN A 625 -49.69 77.09 29.12
C GLN A 625 -51.14 77.11 29.60
N SER A 626 -51.63 76.05 30.26
CA SER A 626 -52.98 76.02 30.82
C SER A 626 -53.13 76.98 31.99
N ILE A 627 -52.11 77.10 32.87
CA ILE A 627 -52.05 78.12 33.92
C ILE A 627 -51.98 79.51 33.30
N GLY A 628 -51.21 79.71 32.23
CA GLY A 628 -51.13 80.98 31.50
C GLY A 628 -52.48 81.36 30.87
N GLN A 629 -53.18 80.40 30.26
CA GLN A 629 -54.54 80.60 29.75
C GLN A 629 -55.55 80.84 30.87
N TYR A 630 -55.43 80.14 32.01
CA TYR A 630 -56.26 80.34 33.19
C TYR A 630 -56.03 81.73 33.82
N LEU A 631 -54.78 82.17 33.95
CA LEU A 631 -54.42 83.51 34.41
C LEU A 631 -54.93 84.58 33.43
N ASN A 632 -54.86 84.33 32.12
CA ASN A 632 -55.39 85.23 31.10
C ASN A 632 -56.94 85.29 31.16
N ALA A 633 -57.61 84.15 31.39
CA ALA A 633 -59.06 84.07 31.62
C ALA A 633 -59.49 84.74 32.95
N PHE A 634 -58.67 84.61 34.01
CA PHE A 634 -58.87 85.28 35.29
C PHE A 634 -58.72 86.80 35.15
N TYR A 635 -57.69 87.27 34.43
CA TYR A 635 -57.47 88.69 34.17
C TYR A 635 -58.58 89.31 33.31
N THR A 636 -59.04 88.59 32.28
CA THR A 636 -60.14 89.05 31.42
C THR A 636 -61.51 89.03 32.13
N SER A 637 -61.75 88.13 33.09
CA SER A 637 -62.98 88.12 33.89
C SER A 637 -62.99 89.18 35.02
N THR A 638 -61.85 89.46 35.66
CA THR A 638 -61.74 90.56 36.66
C THR A 638 -61.77 91.96 36.01
N SER A 639 -61.38 92.08 34.74
CA SER A 639 -61.54 93.32 33.96
C SER A 639 -63.01 93.67 33.64
N ASN A 640 -63.94 92.71 33.77
CA ASN A 640 -65.36 92.87 33.42
C ASN A 640 -66.29 93.01 34.64
N SER A 641 -65.77 93.15 35.86
CA SER A 641 -66.57 93.32 37.09
C SER A 641 -66.31 94.66 37.78
N ASN A 642 -66.58 95.76 37.07
CA ASN A 642 -66.89 97.05 37.67
C ASN A 642 -68.43 97.23 37.61
N PRO A 643 -69.16 97.34 38.74
CA PRO A 643 -70.62 97.42 38.70
C PRO A 643 -71.04 98.88 38.47
N THR A 644 -71.57 99.19 37.29
CA THR A 644 -72.23 100.48 37.02
C THR A 644 -73.66 100.27 36.51
N SER A 645 -74.60 100.46 37.45
CA SER A 645 -75.97 101.03 37.38
C SER A 645 -76.97 100.59 36.31
N GLY A 646 -78.25 100.44 36.73
CA GLY A 646 -79.43 100.70 35.90
C GLY A 646 -80.35 99.51 35.74
#